data_AF-K9RN87-F1
#
_entry.id   AF-K9RN87-F1
#
_cell.length_a   1.000
_cell.length_b   1.000
_cell.length_c   1.000
_cell.angle_alpha   90.00
_cell.angle_beta   90.00
_cell.angle_gamma   90.00
#
_symmetry.space_group_name_H-M   'P 1'
#
loop_
_entity.id
_entity.type
_entity.pdbx_description
1 polymer ?
#
loop_
_entity_poly.entity_id
_entity_poly.type
_entity_poly.pdbx_seq_one_letter_code
_entity_poly.pdbx_strand_id
1 'polypeptide(L)'
;MIQTPGLIICLAYIVGLLLSANPWGGVLILFLSAIGAVIVQRRRIVSKKLALQKTKPQVLEKAAHNLRTTPHPRILIIAGSIGLLATFYVQMRMPQPEAKDISNFIPVGNNKNQEQLVIVRGDVISTPRLTRSGKGQFWLKATQLSEVTNKQGEEGANKGVSGKLYVTVPILKSTGLHPNQQVEVTGVLYKPKSALNPGAFDFKKYLENLGAFAGLNGRQLKDFDEEHEWGWWKLRRQIIKSQVRWLGVPEGPLVSAMVLGSKAVDLPYQTRDLFVQAGLAHSIAASGFHVSLILGLVLGFTKRFTRKTQFICGCLSLILFLGLTGFQPSVLRAAIMGFAALIGIGLKRKVKQLGSLTIAATILLLVNPLWIWDLGFQLSFLATFGLIVTVPAITKRLLWLPPTIASLIAVPLAATIWTLPLQLYMFSVVPPYGILLNIIVTPLISLICIGGIVSAVAALTLPFAGSVLASALHYPTDLLIKIVEFFSNLPGNSFAVGKITIWQLLIIYGLLFSTWQIRWWQKRWLLAISISIGLVFIPALHSANNLFRVTLLAGGREPVVVIQDRGKIAVINSADEAIGNFTIVPFLQQQGVNIVDWAIATDFQNDGSNGWLEIIERLAIKTFYDFSPNPNYALSQKAIQAQVQQGKGIYQVLSLGQTVNAGSAVIRLVNNQLPIIQMQIRNQSWLFVGNLNPNQLNELIKNPSLPRPQVLWCQSKSLKDLVPVLKPQVAIAPNAKLEPKDISVLNRSKVQLFFTGRDGAIQWTPQRQFEAFVRNTEDITSFL
;
A
#
# COMPACT_ATOMS: atom_id res chain seq x y z
N MET A 1 -6.59 -31.21 -19.99
CA MET A 1 -7.40 -32.24 -19.29
C MET A 1 -7.15 -32.15 -17.78
N ILE A 2 -8.10 -31.55 -17.07
CA ILE A 2 -8.02 -31.15 -15.65
C ILE A 2 -8.46 -32.35 -14.80
N GLN A 3 -7.72 -32.70 -13.74
CA GLN A 3 -8.30 -33.44 -12.63
C GLN A 3 -9.20 -32.44 -11.89
N THR A 4 -10.43 -32.31 -12.39
CA THR A 4 -11.41 -31.27 -12.04
C THR A 4 -11.80 -31.19 -10.56
N PRO A 5 -11.84 -32.28 -9.76
CA PRO A 5 -12.36 -32.21 -8.39
C PRO A 5 -11.47 -31.41 -7.42
N GLY A 6 -10.17 -31.73 -7.39
CA GLY A 6 -9.24 -31.09 -6.44
C GLY A 6 -9.09 -29.59 -6.68
N LEU A 7 -9.07 -29.17 -7.95
CA LEU A 7 -9.04 -27.75 -8.31
C LEU A 7 -10.30 -27.01 -7.83
N ILE A 8 -11.49 -27.61 -8.01
CA ILE A 8 -12.76 -27.02 -7.56
C ILE A 8 -12.77 -26.85 -6.04
N ILE A 9 -12.31 -27.85 -5.30
CA ILE A 9 -12.24 -27.80 -3.83
C ILE A 9 -11.29 -26.70 -3.36
N CYS A 10 -10.08 -26.63 -3.91
CA CYS A 10 -9.11 -25.59 -3.57
C CYS A 10 -9.63 -24.19 -3.91
N LEU A 11 -10.26 -24.02 -5.07
CA LEU A 11 -10.87 -22.73 -5.44
C LEU A 11 -12.01 -22.35 -4.50
N ALA A 12 -12.85 -23.30 -4.10
CA ALA A 12 -13.92 -23.02 -3.16
C ALA A 12 -13.40 -22.64 -1.76
N TYR A 13 -12.31 -23.26 -1.30
CA TYR A 13 -11.59 -22.82 -0.11
C TYR A 13 -11.15 -21.35 -0.23
N ILE A 14 -10.44 -20.99 -1.31
CA ILE A 14 -9.94 -19.62 -1.53
C ILE A 14 -11.09 -18.60 -1.64
N VAL A 15 -12.16 -18.94 -2.37
CA VAL A 15 -13.34 -18.06 -2.51
C VAL A 15 -14.06 -17.92 -1.17
N GLY A 16 -14.15 -18.99 -0.37
CA GLY A 16 -14.65 -18.93 1.00
C GLY A 16 -13.85 -17.93 1.85
N LEU A 17 -12.52 -17.98 1.80
CA LEU A 17 -11.68 -17.00 2.50
C LEU A 17 -11.93 -15.55 2.06
N LEU A 18 -12.09 -15.31 0.75
CA LEU A 18 -12.39 -13.95 0.23
C LEU A 18 -13.76 -13.45 0.68
N LEU A 19 -14.75 -14.35 0.74
CA LEU A 19 -16.11 -14.02 1.17
C LEU A 19 -16.21 -13.81 2.68
N SER A 20 -15.18 -14.14 3.48
CA SER A 20 -15.15 -13.86 4.92
C SER A 20 -15.22 -12.37 5.27
N ALA A 21 -14.95 -11.48 4.30
CA ALA A 21 -15.15 -10.05 4.47
C ALA A 21 -16.62 -9.67 4.65
N ASN A 22 -17.56 -10.51 4.21
CA ASN A 22 -18.99 -10.29 4.40
C ASN A 22 -19.53 -11.29 5.45
N PRO A 23 -20.33 -10.85 6.44
CA PRO A 23 -20.88 -11.72 7.48
C PRO A 23 -21.65 -12.95 6.95
N TRP A 24 -22.31 -12.81 5.79
CA TRP A 24 -23.12 -13.87 5.16
C TRP A 24 -22.39 -14.63 4.05
N GLY A 25 -21.13 -14.32 3.79
CA GLY A 25 -20.36 -14.85 2.68
C GLY A 25 -20.25 -16.39 2.67
N GLY A 26 -20.12 -17.00 3.85
CA GLY A 26 -20.04 -18.46 4.00
C GLY A 26 -21.34 -19.19 3.65
N VAL A 27 -22.49 -18.61 4.00
CA VAL A 27 -23.80 -19.15 3.64
C VAL A 27 -24.04 -19.00 2.14
N LEU A 28 -23.65 -17.86 1.58
CA LEU A 28 -23.78 -17.55 0.16
C LEU A 28 -23.01 -18.54 -0.72
N ILE A 29 -21.76 -18.88 -0.38
CA ILE A 29 -20.99 -19.87 -1.16
C ILE A 29 -21.60 -21.27 -1.11
N LEU A 30 -22.12 -21.68 0.05
CA LEU A 30 -22.78 -22.97 0.21
C LEU A 30 -24.08 -23.02 -0.62
N PHE A 31 -24.87 -21.95 -0.60
CA PHE A 31 -26.09 -21.83 -1.39
C PHE A 31 -25.81 -21.86 -2.90
N LEU A 32 -24.84 -21.07 -3.38
CA LEU A 32 -24.42 -21.08 -4.78
C LEU A 32 -23.92 -22.46 -5.23
N SER A 33 -23.20 -23.16 -4.36
CA SER A 33 -22.69 -24.51 -4.62
C SER A 33 -23.82 -25.55 -4.70
N ALA A 34 -24.85 -25.42 -3.86
CA ALA A 34 -26.05 -26.26 -3.89
C ALA A 34 -26.86 -26.04 -5.19
N ILE A 35 -27.09 -24.79 -5.59
CA ILE A 35 -27.73 -24.46 -6.87
C ILE A 35 -26.92 -25.03 -8.04
N GLY A 36 -25.60 -24.82 -8.03
CA GLY A 36 -24.70 -25.38 -9.04
C GLY A 36 -24.79 -26.90 -9.13
N ALA A 37 -24.87 -27.60 -7.99
CA ALA A 37 -25.04 -29.05 -7.93
C ALA A 37 -26.36 -29.51 -8.57
N VAL A 38 -27.47 -28.81 -8.31
CA VAL A 38 -28.79 -29.09 -8.93
C VAL A 38 -28.74 -28.90 -10.45
N ILE A 39 -28.15 -27.79 -10.92
CA ILE A 39 -28.03 -27.50 -12.36
C ILE A 39 -27.16 -28.56 -13.05
N VAL A 40 -26.02 -28.92 -12.46
CA VAL A 40 -25.11 -29.92 -13.02
C VAL A 40 -25.73 -31.31 -13.01
N GLN A 41 -26.48 -31.67 -11.96
CA GLN A 41 -27.24 -32.92 -11.91
C GLN A 41 -28.28 -32.98 -13.02
N ARG A 42 -29.04 -31.89 -13.24
CA ARG A 42 -30.03 -31.80 -14.33
C ARG A 42 -29.35 -31.95 -15.70
N ARG A 43 -28.23 -31.27 -15.95
CA ARG A 43 -27.45 -31.40 -17.19
C ARG A 43 -26.92 -32.82 -17.41
N ARG A 44 -26.47 -33.50 -16.36
CA ARG A 44 -26.03 -34.90 -16.43
C ARG A 44 -27.17 -35.84 -16.78
N ILE A 45 -28.34 -35.67 -16.17
CA ILE A 45 -29.54 -36.48 -16.49
C ILE A 45 -29.92 -36.28 -17.96
N VAL A 46 -29.97 -35.03 -18.44
CA VAL A 46 -30.26 -34.73 -19.86
C VAL A 46 -29.22 -35.35 -20.80
N SER A 47 -27.94 -35.23 -20.47
CA SER A 47 -26.85 -35.81 -21.28
C SER A 47 -26.90 -37.34 -21.29
N LYS A 48 -27.26 -37.99 -20.17
CA LYS A 48 -27.46 -39.44 -20.10
C LYS A 48 -28.64 -39.88 -20.95
N LYS A 49 -29.77 -39.18 -20.87
CA LYS A 49 -30.96 -39.46 -21.71
C LYS A 49 -30.63 -39.32 -23.21
N LEU A 50 -29.90 -38.27 -23.59
CA LEU A 50 -29.46 -38.07 -24.97
C LEU A 50 -28.48 -39.17 -25.45
N ALA A 51 -27.62 -39.66 -24.56
CA ALA A 51 -26.70 -40.75 -24.88
C ALA A 51 -27.39 -42.12 -25.00
N LEU A 52 -28.54 -42.30 -24.35
CA LEU A 52 -29.37 -43.51 -24.43
C LEU A 52 -30.32 -43.52 -25.63
N GLN A 53 -30.67 -42.36 -26.19
CA GLN A 53 -31.46 -42.24 -27.41
C GLN A 53 -30.57 -42.45 -28.65
N LYS A 54 -30.96 -43.34 -29.57
CA LYS A 54 -30.32 -43.60 -30.88
C LYS A 54 -30.33 -42.32 -31.74
N THR A 55 -29.42 -41.40 -31.45
CA THR A 55 -29.27 -40.09 -32.11
C THR A 55 -27.99 -40.06 -32.96
N LYS A 56 -27.87 -39.06 -33.84
CA LYS A 56 -26.69 -38.87 -34.72
C LYS A 56 -25.37 -38.94 -33.92
N PRO A 57 -24.29 -39.51 -34.48
CA PRO A 57 -23.02 -39.75 -33.77
C PRO A 57 -22.40 -38.47 -33.16
N GLN A 58 -22.56 -37.31 -33.81
CA GLN A 58 -22.12 -36.01 -33.29
C GLN A 58 -22.81 -35.61 -31.96
N VAL A 59 -24.07 -36.01 -31.76
CA VAL A 59 -24.84 -35.73 -30.54
C VAL A 59 -24.38 -36.63 -29.39
N LEU A 60 -24.11 -37.90 -29.70
CA LEU A 60 -23.55 -38.88 -28.77
C LEU A 60 -22.15 -38.45 -28.28
N GLU A 61 -21.29 -38.00 -29.19
CA GLU A 61 -19.94 -37.54 -28.85
C GLU A 61 -19.99 -36.28 -27.97
N LYS A 62 -20.89 -35.34 -28.27
CA LYS A 62 -21.12 -34.13 -27.46
C LYS A 62 -21.70 -34.47 -26.08
N ALA A 63 -22.63 -35.42 -25.99
CA ALA A 63 -23.20 -35.89 -24.73
C ALA A 63 -22.15 -36.61 -23.87
N ALA A 64 -21.33 -37.49 -24.47
CA ALA A 64 -20.24 -38.19 -23.80
C ALA A 64 -19.15 -37.21 -23.31
N HIS A 65 -18.80 -36.22 -24.14
CA HIS A 65 -17.88 -35.15 -23.75
C HIS A 65 -18.42 -34.34 -22.56
N ASN A 66 -19.71 -33.95 -22.58
CA ASN A 66 -20.35 -33.24 -21.47
C ASN A 66 -20.38 -34.07 -20.17
N LEU A 67 -20.66 -35.37 -20.26
CA LEU A 67 -20.62 -36.30 -19.11
C LEU A 67 -19.22 -36.44 -18.50
N ARG A 68 -18.17 -36.46 -19.34
CA ARG A 68 -16.77 -36.53 -18.90
C ARG A 68 -16.26 -35.22 -18.30
N THR A 69 -16.79 -34.07 -18.74
CA THR A 69 -16.30 -32.74 -18.32
C THR A 69 -17.08 -32.14 -17.16
N THR A 70 -18.35 -32.52 -16.96
CA THR A 70 -19.16 -32.03 -15.84
C THR A 70 -18.73 -32.68 -14.52
N PRO A 71 -18.41 -31.89 -13.48
CA PRO A 71 -18.07 -32.42 -12.16
C PRO A 71 -19.27 -33.16 -11.56
N HIS A 72 -19.00 -34.12 -10.66
CA HIS A 72 -20.07 -34.77 -9.91
C HIS A 72 -20.72 -33.75 -8.95
N PRO A 73 -22.06 -33.70 -8.81
CA PRO A 73 -22.73 -32.73 -7.92
C PRO A 73 -22.25 -32.81 -6.46
N ARG A 74 -21.94 -34.02 -5.95
CA ARG A 74 -21.31 -34.23 -4.64
C ARG A 74 -20.03 -33.39 -4.44
N ILE A 75 -19.20 -33.23 -5.48
CA ILE A 75 -17.96 -32.43 -5.40
C ILE A 75 -18.30 -30.96 -5.18
N LEU A 76 -19.35 -30.44 -5.81
CA LEU A 76 -19.78 -29.06 -5.62
C LEU A 76 -20.30 -28.82 -4.20
N ILE A 77 -21.07 -29.77 -3.64
CA ILE A 77 -21.54 -29.68 -2.25
C ILE A 77 -20.37 -29.74 -1.26
N ILE A 78 -19.42 -30.65 -1.46
CA ILE A 78 -18.19 -30.72 -0.66
C ILE A 78 -17.42 -29.41 -0.76
N ALA A 79 -17.26 -28.87 -1.97
CA ALA A 79 -16.58 -27.61 -2.20
C ALA A 79 -17.28 -26.44 -1.48
N GLY A 80 -18.62 -26.36 -1.53
CA GLY A 80 -19.39 -25.36 -0.79
C GLY A 80 -19.24 -25.47 0.72
N SER A 81 -19.20 -26.70 1.25
CA SER A 81 -18.98 -26.97 2.68
C SER A 81 -17.58 -26.54 3.12
N ILE A 82 -16.56 -26.83 2.30
CA ILE A 82 -15.18 -26.38 2.54
C ILE A 82 -15.09 -24.85 2.48
N GLY A 83 -15.80 -24.20 1.55
CA GLY A 83 -15.89 -22.75 1.47
C GLY A 83 -16.49 -22.12 2.73
N LEU A 84 -17.56 -22.71 3.26
CA LEU A 84 -18.15 -22.28 4.53
C LEU A 84 -17.18 -22.48 5.71
N LEU A 85 -16.55 -23.65 5.81
CA LEU A 85 -15.52 -23.89 6.83
C LEU A 85 -14.35 -22.90 6.73
N ALA A 86 -13.98 -22.49 5.52
CA ALA A 86 -12.94 -21.48 5.30
C ALA A 86 -13.32 -20.12 5.89
N THR A 87 -14.59 -19.71 5.81
CA THR A 87 -15.05 -18.44 6.43
C THR A 87 -14.90 -18.46 7.94
N PHE A 88 -15.29 -19.56 8.59
CA PHE A 88 -15.08 -19.74 10.03
C PHE A 88 -13.59 -19.82 10.38
N TYR A 89 -12.78 -20.47 9.54
CA TYR A 89 -11.34 -20.59 9.75
C TYR A 89 -10.64 -19.23 9.79
N VAL A 90 -11.02 -18.29 8.92
CA VAL A 90 -10.48 -16.92 8.96
C VAL A 90 -10.85 -16.25 10.28
N GLN A 91 -12.12 -16.28 10.66
CA GLN A 91 -12.59 -15.64 11.89
C GLN A 91 -11.87 -16.18 13.13
N MET A 92 -11.62 -17.50 13.19
CA MET A 92 -10.86 -18.14 14.27
C MET A 92 -9.37 -17.76 14.27
N ARG A 93 -8.80 -17.38 13.13
CA ARG A 93 -7.39 -17.00 12.97
C ARG A 93 -7.16 -15.49 12.96
N MET A 94 -8.22 -14.68 13.01
CA MET A 94 -8.10 -13.22 13.11
C MET A 94 -7.38 -12.88 14.43
N PRO A 95 -6.30 -12.09 14.38
CA PRO A 95 -5.57 -11.74 15.58
C PRO A 95 -6.49 -10.91 16.48
N GLN A 96 -6.50 -11.21 17.78
CA GLN A 96 -7.13 -10.39 18.81
C GLN A 96 -6.11 -10.15 19.93
N PRO A 97 -6.17 -9.01 20.64
CA PRO A 97 -5.30 -8.78 21.77
C PRO A 97 -5.61 -9.80 22.87
N GLU A 98 -4.57 -10.51 23.31
CA GLU A 98 -4.65 -11.41 24.47
C GLU A 98 -4.97 -10.62 25.75
N ALA A 99 -5.42 -11.30 26.81
CA ALA A 99 -5.72 -10.64 28.08
C ALA A 99 -4.51 -9.87 28.66
N LYS A 100 -3.30 -10.39 28.47
CA LYS A 100 -2.03 -9.77 28.88
C LYS A 100 -1.33 -8.99 27.75
N ASP A 101 -2.01 -8.72 26.64
CA ASP A 101 -1.41 -7.98 25.54
C ASP A 101 -1.02 -6.56 25.97
N ILE A 102 0.17 -6.14 25.56
CA ILE A 102 0.74 -4.83 25.90
C ILE A 102 -0.19 -3.65 25.53
N SER A 103 -1.06 -3.81 24.53
CA SER A 103 -2.04 -2.78 24.14
C SER A 103 -3.10 -2.47 25.20
N ASN A 104 -3.36 -3.40 26.14
CA ASN A 104 -4.29 -3.17 27.25
C ASN A 104 -3.68 -2.28 28.35
N PHE A 105 -2.36 -2.11 28.36
CA PHE A 105 -1.63 -1.29 29.34
C PHE A 105 -1.35 0.13 28.85
N ILE A 106 -1.94 0.52 27.72
CA ILE A 106 -1.86 1.90 27.23
C ILE A 106 -2.71 2.77 28.16
N PRO A 107 -2.14 3.81 28.80
CA PRO A 107 -2.88 4.64 29.75
C PRO A 107 -4.11 5.29 29.07
N VAL A 108 -5.28 5.06 29.66
CA VAL A 108 -6.56 5.58 29.18
C VAL A 108 -6.68 7.04 29.59
N GLY A 109 -6.36 7.96 28.67
CA GLY A 109 -6.61 9.38 28.83
C GLY A 109 -5.45 10.16 29.44
N ASN A 110 -4.80 11.01 28.63
CA ASN A 110 -3.94 12.08 29.13
C ASN A 110 -4.80 13.13 29.88
N ASN A 111 -5.12 12.85 31.14
CA ASN A 111 -5.29 13.90 32.12
C ASN A 111 -3.88 14.29 32.61
N LYS A 112 -3.43 15.46 32.14
CA LYS A 112 -2.13 16.12 32.40
C LYS A 112 -0.99 15.74 31.43
N ASN A 113 -0.20 16.76 31.11
CA ASN A 113 0.88 16.84 30.11
C ASN A 113 2.11 15.93 30.37
N GLN A 114 1.93 14.73 30.90
CA GLN A 114 3.04 13.79 31.08
C GLN A 114 2.83 12.60 30.15
N GLU A 115 3.62 12.54 29.07
CA GLU A 115 3.81 11.31 28.32
C GLU A 115 4.38 10.28 29.30
N GLN A 116 3.56 9.31 29.73
CA GLN A 116 4.02 8.28 30.64
C GLN A 116 5.08 7.45 29.95
N LEU A 117 6.32 7.57 30.43
CA LEU A 117 7.43 6.76 29.96
C LEU A 117 7.29 5.35 30.53
N VAL A 118 7.42 4.38 29.65
CA VAL A 118 7.42 2.96 30.00
C VAL A 118 8.72 2.33 29.51
N ILE A 119 9.15 1.30 30.23
CA ILE A 119 10.26 0.43 29.89
C ILE A 119 9.66 -0.89 29.42
N VAL A 120 9.95 -1.28 28.19
CA VAL A 120 9.49 -2.54 27.61
C VAL A 120 10.69 -3.42 27.35
N ARG A 121 10.72 -4.63 27.93
CA ARG A 121 11.70 -5.67 27.57
C ARG A 121 11.07 -6.71 26.65
N GLY A 122 11.87 -7.25 25.75
CA GLY A 122 11.41 -8.27 24.82
C GLY A 122 12.45 -8.71 23.79
N ASP A 123 12.04 -9.63 22.92
CA ASP A 123 12.89 -10.17 21.85
C ASP A 123 12.63 -9.44 20.52
N VAL A 124 13.69 -9.01 19.84
CA VAL A 124 13.60 -8.44 18.50
C VAL A 124 13.18 -9.54 17.51
N ILE A 125 12.09 -9.36 16.78
CA ILE A 125 11.55 -10.36 15.82
C ILE A 125 12.09 -10.12 14.40
N SER A 126 12.46 -8.88 14.08
CA SER A 126 12.80 -8.46 12.72
C SER A 126 14.09 -7.67 12.65
N THR A 127 14.78 -7.77 11.52
CA THR A 127 15.87 -6.85 11.20
C THR A 127 15.36 -5.40 11.17
N PRO A 128 16.02 -4.46 11.86
CA PRO A 128 15.67 -3.05 11.83
C PRO A 128 15.73 -2.49 10.41
N ARG A 129 14.89 -1.50 10.15
CA ARG A 129 14.91 -0.71 8.91
C ARG A 129 14.76 0.76 9.22
N LEU A 130 15.06 1.62 8.27
CA LEU A 130 14.76 3.02 8.43
C LEU A 130 13.29 3.32 8.11
N THR A 131 12.74 4.29 8.80
CA THR A 131 11.51 5.01 8.44
C THR A 131 11.88 6.17 7.51
N ARG A 132 10.89 6.79 6.85
CA ARG A 132 11.14 8.01 6.07
C ARG A 132 11.66 9.16 6.91
N SER A 133 11.22 9.24 8.17
CA SER A 133 11.72 10.21 9.16
C SER A 133 13.13 9.90 9.70
N GLY A 134 13.86 8.94 9.11
CA GLY A 134 15.21 8.58 9.55
C GLY A 134 15.30 7.85 10.89
N LYS A 135 14.17 7.43 11.48
CA LYS A 135 14.13 6.58 12.68
C LYS A 135 14.29 5.10 12.33
N GLY A 136 14.95 4.32 13.17
CA GLY A 136 14.97 2.86 13.07
C GLY A 136 13.63 2.27 13.52
N GLN A 137 13.05 1.38 12.73
CA GLN A 137 11.82 0.63 13.03
C GLN A 137 12.10 -0.88 13.08
N PHE A 138 11.50 -1.57 14.05
CA PHE A 138 11.57 -3.02 14.17
C PHE A 138 10.36 -3.57 14.96
N TRP A 139 10.17 -4.88 14.88
CA TRP A 139 9.16 -5.61 15.64
C TRP A 139 9.78 -6.19 16.91
N LEU A 140 9.13 -5.97 18.04
CA LEU A 140 9.52 -6.51 19.35
C LEU A 140 8.43 -7.45 19.86
N LYS A 141 8.79 -8.62 20.37
CA LYS A 141 7.89 -9.48 21.15
C LYS A 141 8.00 -9.06 22.61
N ALA A 142 7.01 -8.31 23.11
CA ALA A 142 7.04 -7.81 24.47
C ALA A 142 6.88 -8.96 25.48
N THR A 143 7.68 -8.94 26.55
CA THR A 143 7.64 -9.92 27.63
C THR A 143 7.41 -9.25 28.98
N GLN A 144 7.93 -8.04 29.16
CA GLN A 144 7.86 -7.28 30.41
C GLN A 144 7.59 -5.80 30.14
N LEU A 145 6.83 -5.18 31.04
CA LEU A 145 6.48 -3.77 31.04
C LEU A 145 6.65 -3.21 32.44
N SER A 146 7.46 -2.16 32.57
CA SER A 146 7.63 -1.39 33.80
C SER A 146 7.30 0.08 33.54
N GLU A 147 6.65 0.74 34.49
CA GLU A 147 6.36 2.18 34.42
C GLU A 147 7.52 2.96 35.04
N VAL A 148 7.95 4.06 34.39
CA VAL A 148 9.00 4.93 34.96
C VAL A 148 8.34 5.88 35.97
N THR A 149 8.58 5.65 37.25
CA THR A 149 8.09 6.53 38.33
C THR A 149 8.96 7.79 38.48
N ASN A 150 8.34 8.96 38.65
CA ASN A 150 9.03 10.27 38.76
C ASN A 150 9.95 10.41 39.99
N LYS A 151 10.01 9.42 40.90
CA LYS A 151 10.95 9.38 42.01
C LYS A 151 12.18 8.58 41.57
N GLN A 152 13.26 9.29 41.23
CA GLN A 152 14.62 8.75 41.07
C GLN A 152 14.78 7.46 40.22
N GLY A 153 14.07 7.34 39.10
CA GLY A 153 14.32 6.26 38.13
C GLY A 153 14.10 4.84 38.67
N GLU A 154 13.39 4.70 39.80
CA GLU A 154 13.01 3.40 40.32
C GLU A 154 12.04 2.74 39.32
N GLU A 155 12.39 1.54 38.86
CA GLU A 155 11.54 0.69 38.03
C GLU A 155 10.25 0.38 38.81
N GLY A 156 9.10 0.83 38.32
CA GLY A 156 7.81 0.40 38.85
C GLY A 156 7.62 -1.11 38.74
N ALA A 157 6.64 -1.66 39.46
CA ALA A 157 6.37 -3.10 39.49
C ALA A 157 6.30 -3.71 38.07
N ASN A 158 7.18 -4.68 37.80
CA ASN A 158 7.33 -5.31 36.50
C ASN A 158 6.11 -6.18 36.19
N LYS A 159 5.37 -5.83 35.14
CA LYS A 159 4.19 -6.56 34.68
C LYS A 159 4.61 -7.48 33.54
N GLY A 160 4.32 -8.78 33.67
CA GLY A 160 4.47 -9.73 32.57
C GLY A 160 3.42 -9.44 31.49
N VAL A 161 3.88 -9.04 30.31
CA VAL A 161 3.03 -8.70 29.15
C VAL A 161 3.32 -9.64 27.99
N SER A 162 2.35 -9.77 27.09
CA SER A 162 2.52 -10.45 25.81
C SER A 162 2.22 -9.50 24.65
N GLY A 163 2.38 -9.99 23.44
CA GLY A 163 1.99 -9.27 22.24
C GLY A 163 3.17 -8.76 21.42
N LYS A 164 2.84 -8.45 20.17
CA LYS A 164 3.79 -7.93 19.18
C LYS A 164 3.69 -6.41 19.15
N LEU A 165 4.83 -5.76 19.30
CA LEU A 165 4.95 -4.31 19.42
C LEU A 165 5.69 -3.74 18.22
N TYR A 166 5.13 -2.68 17.63
CA TYR A 166 5.81 -1.91 16.61
C TYR A 166 6.69 -0.83 17.26
N VAL A 167 8.01 -0.96 17.16
CA VAL A 167 8.95 -0.07 17.87
C VAL A 167 9.65 0.86 16.88
N THR A 168 9.75 2.14 17.24
CA THR A 168 10.55 3.15 16.53
C THR A 168 11.52 3.82 17.49
N VAL A 169 12.79 3.94 17.09
CA VAL A 169 13.88 4.52 17.90
C VAL A 169 14.78 5.40 17.02
N PRO A 170 15.59 6.31 17.60
CA PRO A 170 16.64 7.01 16.85
C PRO A 170 17.59 6.04 16.13
N ILE A 171 18.04 6.39 14.93
CA ILE A 171 18.84 5.51 14.06
C ILE A 171 20.03 4.85 14.77
N LEU A 172 20.82 5.63 15.49
CA LEU A 172 22.03 5.18 16.21
C LEU A 172 21.75 4.13 17.28
N LYS A 173 20.50 4.05 17.75
CA LYS A 173 20.06 3.05 18.75
C LYS A 173 19.54 1.77 18.12
N SER A 174 19.31 1.76 16.80
CA SER A 174 18.86 0.58 16.06
C SER A 174 19.99 -0.15 15.31
N THR A 175 21.16 0.50 15.17
CA THR A 175 22.29 -0.06 14.44
C THR A 175 22.85 -1.28 15.16
N GLY A 176 22.95 -2.39 14.44
CA GLY A 176 23.52 -3.64 14.98
C GLY A 176 22.49 -4.60 15.55
N LEU A 177 21.25 -4.17 15.78
CA LEU A 177 20.21 -5.06 16.30
C LEU A 177 19.90 -6.19 15.31
N HIS A 178 19.65 -7.37 15.87
CA HIS A 178 19.31 -8.56 15.09
C HIS A 178 18.11 -9.32 15.67
N PRO A 179 17.44 -10.15 14.86
CA PRO A 179 16.40 -11.04 15.36
C PRO A 179 16.91 -11.94 16.51
N ASN A 180 16.01 -12.24 17.45
CA ASN A 180 16.23 -12.99 18.68
C ASN A 180 17.16 -12.33 19.71
N GLN A 181 17.47 -11.04 19.54
CA GLN A 181 18.18 -10.28 20.55
C GLN A 181 17.20 -9.77 21.61
N GLN A 182 17.55 -9.91 22.89
CA GLN A 182 16.82 -9.27 23.97
C GLN A 182 17.21 -7.81 24.10
N VAL A 183 16.20 -6.94 24.14
CA VAL A 183 16.39 -5.50 24.29
C VAL A 183 15.40 -4.92 25.29
N GLU A 184 15.83 -3.86 25.95
CA GLU A 184 15.03 -2.97 26.76
C GLU A 184 14.86 -1.63 26.04
N VAL A 185 13.61 -1.22 25.83
CA VAL A 185 13.28 0.02 25.15
C VAL A 185 12.48 0.90 26.09
N THR A 186 13.04 2.08 26.41
CA THR A 186 12.35 3.10 27.19
C THR A 186 11.70 4.11 26.24
N GLY A 187 10.38 4.32 26.36
CA GLY A 187 9.64 5.14 25.42
C GLY A 187 8.19 5.39 25.80
N VAL A 188 7.44 5.93 24.84
CA VAL A 188 6.02 6.24 24.99
C VAL A 188 5.20 5.20 24.23
N LEU A 189 4.39 4.44 24.95
CA LEU A 189 3.47 3.47 24.38
C LEU A 189 2.24 4.18 23.82
N TYR A 190 1.83 3.81 22.61
CA TYR A 190 0.69 4.45 21.94
C TYR A 190 -0.20 3.44 21.23
N LYS A 191 -1.48 3.80 21.11
CA LYS A 191 -2.44 3.05 20.30
C LYS A 191 -2.39 3.55 18.85
N PRO A 192 -2.20 2.68 17.85
CA PRO A 192 -2.27 3.06 16.45
C PRO A 192 -3.60 3.73 16.09
N LYS A 193 -3.55 4.76 15.24
CA LYS A 193 -4.73 5.48 14.77
C LYS A 193 -5.19 4.95 13.41
N SER A 194 -6.50 4.96 13.19
CA SER A 194 -7.10 4.71 11.87
C SER A 194 -6.84 5.87 10.92
N ALA A 195 -7.04 5.62 9.62
CA ALA A 195 -6.95 6.66 8.60
C ALA A 195 -8.02 7.75 8.84
N LEU A 196 -7.59 9.00 8.97
CA LEU A 196 -8.48 10.15 9.15
C LEU A 196 -8.91 10.79 7.83
N ASN A 197 -8.23 10.46 6.73
CA ASN A 197 -8.47 11.06 5.42
C ASN A 197 -8.81 9.98 4.39
N PRO A 198 -9.68 10.29 3.41
CA PRO A 198 -9.91 9.40 2.28
C PRO A 198 -8.58 9.14 1.56
N GLY A 199 -8.25 7.86 1.42
CA GLY A 199 -7.04 7.42 0.72
C GLY A 199 -5.75 7.48 1.51
N ALA A 200 -5.77 7.96 2.75
CA ALA A 200 -4.66 7.78 3.65
C ALA A 200 -4.50 6.30 4.04
N PHE A 201 -3.26 5.92 4.35
CA PHE A 201 -2.93 4.59 4.81
C PHE A 201 -3.51 4.32 6.21
N ASP A 202 -4.31 3.26 6.35
CA ASP A 202 -4.84 2.82 7.64
C ASP A 202 -3.79 2.02 8.40
N PHE A 203 -2.99 2.73 9.19
CA PHE A 203 -1.90 2.14 9.96
C PHE A 203 -2.40 1.19 11.05
N LYS A 204 -3.53 1.50 11.70
CA LYS A 204 -4.13 0.62 12.71
C LYS A 204 -4.51 -0.73 12.09
N LYS A 205 -5.29 -0.71 11.00
CA LYS A 205 -5.70 -1.95 10.31
C LYS A 205 -4.50 -2.75 9.79
N TYR A 206 -3.46 -2.06 9.31
CA TYR A 206 -2.21 -2.72 8.90
C TYR A 206 -1.52 -3.46 10.05
N LEU A 207 -1.41 -2.84 11.23
CA LEU A 207 -0.79 -3.46 12.40
C LEU A 207 -1.65 -4.62 12.95
N GLU A 208 -2.98 -4.47 12.98
CA GLU A 208 -3.92 -5.51 13.40
C GLU A 208 -3.80 -6.77 12.53
N ASN A 209 -3.71 -6.61 11.21
CA ASN A 209 -3.46 -7.71 10.27
C ASN A 209 -2.12 -8.42 10.49
N LEU A 210 -1.16 -7.75 11.14
CA LEU A 210 0.15 -8.32 11.51
C LEU A 210 0.19 -8.84 12.95
N GLY A 211 -0.94 -8.80 13.67
CA GLY A 211 -1.08 -9.23 15.07
C GLY A 211 -0.45 -8.28 16.08
N ALA A 212 -0.34 -6.99 15.75
CA ALA A 212 0.17 -5.95 16.63
C ALA A 212 -0.90 -4.89 16.91
N PHE A 213 -1.14 -4.61 18.19
CA PHE A 213 -2.22 -3.69 18.63
C PHE A 213 -1.70 -2.42 19.32
N ALA A 214 -0.38 -2.31 19.49
CA ALA A 214 0.30 -1.20 20.10
C ALA A 214 1.58 -0.82 19.32
N GLY A 215 2.02 0.42 19.49
CA GLY A 215 3.35 0.86 19.09
C GLY A 215 4.10 1.55 20.23
N LEU A 216 5.42 1.63 20.10
CA LEU A 216 6.31 2.27 21.07
C LEU A 216 7.24 3.25 20.34
N ASN A 217 7.20 4.51 20.75
CA ASN A 217 8.18 5.52 20.34
C ASN A 217 9.28 5.56 21.39
N GLY A 218 10.34 4.78 21.15
CA GLY A 218 11.48 4.62 22.03
C GLY A 218 12.44 5.81 21.96
N ARG A 219 12.94 6.21 23.13
CA ARG A 219 13.93 7.28 23.31
C ARG A 219 15.30 6.70 23.64
N GLN A 220 15.32 5.64 24.45
CA GLN A 220 16.52 4.92 24.84
C GLN A 220 16.34 3.43 24.55
N LEU A 221 17.44 2.79 24.18
CA LEU A 221 17.51 1.36 23.96
C LEU A 221 18.76 0.86 24.66
N LYS A 222 18.59 -0.19 25.46
CA LYS A 222 19.65 -0.95 26.10
C LYS A 222 19.55 -2.38 25.59
N ASP A 223 20.62 -2.87 25.03
CA ASP A 223 20.77 -4.24 24.61
C ASP A 223 21.30 -5.10 25.76
N PHE A 224 20.83 -6.34 25.81
CA PHE A 224 21.45 -7.37 26.61
C PHE A 224 22.24 -8.25 25.64
N ASP A 225 23.56 -8.06 25.63
CA ASP A 225 24.48 -8.82 24.79
C ASP A 225 24.49 -10.29 25.25
N GLU A 226 23.61 -11.10 24.66
CA GLU A 226 23.80 -12.54 24.59
C GLU A 226 24.29 -12.86 23.17
N GLU A 227 25.54 -13.33 23.06
CA GLU A 227 26.11 -13.81 21.80
C GLU A 227 25.34 -15.04 21.30
N HIS A 228 24.24 -14.82 20.57
CA HIS A 228 23.60 -15.88 19.82
C HIS A 228 24.55 -16.33 18.70
N GLU A 229 25.03 -17.57 18.78
CA GLU A 229 26.05 -18.10 17.86
C GLU A 229 25.59 -18.18 16.40
N TRP A 230 24.29 -18.40 16.14
CA TRP A 230 23.80 -18.63 14.79
C TRP A 230 22.47 -17.91 14.46
N GLY A 231 22.39 -17.40 13.23
CA GLY A 231 21.15 -16.91 12.66
C GLY A 231 21.32 -16.49 11.20
N TRP A 232 20.25 -16.61 10.40
CA TRP A 232 20.22 -16.19 8.99
C TRP A 232 20.66 -14.74 8.78
N TRP A 233 20.48 -13.89 9.79
CA TRP A 233 20.91 -12.50 9.79
C TRP A 233 22.44 -12.34 9.67
N LYS A 234 23.25 -13.27 10.21
CA LYS A 234 24.72 -13.23 10.09
C LYS A 234 25.15 -13.38 8.63
N LEU A 235 24.59 -14.38 7.95
CA LEU A 235 24.82 -14.62 6.52
C LEU A 235 24.35 -13.43 5.67
N ARG A 236 23.14 -12.91 5.93
CA ARG A 236 22.62 -11.72 5.25
C ARG A 236 23.54 -10.52 5.45
N ARG A 237 23.95 -10.24 6.68
CA ARG A 237 24.84 -9.13 7.04
C ARG A 237 26.18 -9.25 6.33
N GLN A 238 26.74 -10.46 6.24
CA GLN A 238 27.99 -10.71 5.51
C GLN A 238 27.84 -10.45 4.01
N ILE A 239 26.78 -10.95 3.37
CA ILE A 239 26.48 -10.69 1.95
C ILE A 239 26.32 -9.20 1.70
N ILE A 240 25.49 -8.52 2.49
CA ILE A 240 25.21 -7.08 2.35
C ILE A 240 26.49 -6.28 2.53
N LYS A 241 27.27 -6.54 3.60
CA LYS A 241 28.56 -5.87 3.83
C LYS A 241 29.50 -6.05 2.66
N SER A 242 29.62 -7.27 2.12
CA SER A 242 30.50 -7.56 0.99
C SER A 242 30.09 -6.78 -0.27
N GLN A 243 28.79 -6.73 -0.58
CA GLN A 243 28.27 -6.02 -1.74
C GLN A 243 28.39 -4.50 -1.59
N VAL A 244 28.06 -3.95 -0.41
CA VAL A 244 28.12 -2.51 -0.13
C VAL A 244 29.56 -1.98 -0.11
N ARG A 245 30.53 -2.78 0.35
CA ARG A 245 31.93 -2.33 0.59
C ARG A 245 32.52 -1.53 -0.58
N TRP A 246 32.29 -1.96 -1.82
CA TRP A 246 32.87 -1.34 -3.01
C TRP A 246 31.84 -0.81 -4.01
N LEU A 247 30.58 -1.26 -3.95
CA LEU A 247 29.52 -0.64 -4.76
C LEU A 247 29.07 0.71 -4.20
N GLY A 248 29.21 0.94 -2.88
CA GLY A 248 28.69 2.14 -2.25
C GLY A 248 27.18 2.16 -2.13
N VAL A 249 26.61 3.36 -1.99
CA VAL A 249 25.17 3.63 -1.85
C VAL A 249 24.77 4.59 -2.97
N PRO A 250 23.68 4.32 -3.72
CA PRO A 250 22.65 3.31 -3.46
C PRO A 250 22.83 1.93 -4.13
N GLU A 251 23.89 1.72 -4.92
CA GLU A 251 24.08 0.53 -5.76
C GLU A 251 24.23 -0.76 -4.94
N GLY A 252 25.04 -0.74 -3.87
CA GLY A 252 25.28 -1.90 -3.02
C GLY A 252 23.99 -2.44 -2.39
N PRO A 253 23.22 -1.61 -1.65
CA PRO A 253 21.93 -2.00 -1.12
C PRO A 253 20.92 -2.41 -2.19
N LEU A 254 20.97 -1.83 -3.40
CA LEU A 254 20.10 -2.22 -4.52
C LEU A 254 20.42 -3.63 -5.02
N VAL A 255 21.70 -3.97 -5.25
CA VAL A 255 22.12 -5.33 -5.61
C VAL A 255 21.73 -6.32 -4.51
N SER A 256 21.99 -5.97 -3.24
CA SER A 256 21.59 -6.79 -2.10
C SER A 256 20.07 -7.01 -2.05
N ALA A 257 19.27 -5.96 -2.31
CA ALA A 257 17.81 -6.05 -2.32
C ALA A 257 17.29 -6.90 -3.49
N MET A 258 17.93 -6.86 -4.65
CA MET A 258 17.58 -7.74 -5.78
C MET A 258 17.92 -9.20 -5.48
N VAL A 259 18.98 -9.48 -4.71
CA VAL A 259 19.33 -10.87 -4.34
C VAL A 259 18.51 -11.40 -3.17
N LEU A 260 18.41 -10.62 -2.09
CA LEU A 260 17.82 -11.07 -0.81
C LEU A 260 16.36 -10.60 -0.63
N GLY A 261 15.90 -9.67 -1.46
CA GLY A 261 14.63 -8.96 -1.32
C GLY A 261 14.73 -7.71 -0.45
N SER A 262 14.02 -6.66 -0.82
CA SER A 262 13.90 -5.38 -0.07
C SER A 262 13.28 -5.48 1.33
N LYS A 263 12.79 -6.65 1.76
CA LYS A 263 12.44 -6.89 3.17
C LYS A 263 13.61 -7.38 4.01
N ALA A 264 14.64 -7.94 3.40
CA ALA A 264 15.84 -8.39 4.08
C ALA A 264 16.94 -7.32 4.08
N VAL A 265 16.81 -6.29 3.25
CA VAL A 265 17.80 -5.23 3.01
C VAL A 265 17.16 -3.87 3.17
N ASP A 266 17.85 -2.96 3.86
CA ASP A 266 17.42 -1.57 4.01
C ASP A 266 17.90 -0.75 2.80
N LEU A 267 17.01 -0.59 1.82
CA LEU A 267 17.23 0.23 0.62
C LEU A 267 16.78 1.67 0.90
N PRO A 268 17.56 2.71 0.53
CA PRO A 268 17.14 4.10 0.67
C PRO A 268 15.76 4.35 0.03
N TYR A 269 14.91 5.12 0.72
CA TYR A 269 13.53 5.35 0.29
C TYR A 269 13.43 6.05 -1.07
N GLN A 270 14.37 6.95 -1.38
CA GLN A 270 14.43 7.63 -2.67
C GLN A 270 14.57 6.62 -3.81
N THR A 271 15.56 5.72 -3.74
CA THR A 271 15.75 4.65 -4.73
C THR A 271 14.55 3.70 -4.77
N ARG A 272 14.01 3.31 -3.62
CA ARG A 272 12.83 2.46 -3.57
C ARG A 272 11.62 3.09 -4.26
N ASP A 273 11.38 4.37 -4.03
CA ASP A 273 10.25 5.11 -4.59
C ASP A 273 10.39 5.27 -6.09
N LEU A 274 11.59 5.55 -6.61
CA LEU A 274 11.87 5.57 -8.04
C LEU A 274 11.46 4.26 -8.72
N PHE A 275 11.84 3.11 -8.16
CA PHE A 275 11.45 1.80 -8.68
C PHE A 275 9.93 1.54 -8.55
N VAL A 276 9.28 2.05 -7.50
CA VAL A 276 7.82 1.92 -7.34
C VAL A 276 7.09 2.75 -8.39
N GLN A 277 7.47 4.02 -8.58
CA GLN A 277 6.90 4.93 -9.57
C GLN A 277 7.09 4.40 -10.99
N ALA A 278 8.25 3.81 -11.28
CA ALA A 278 8.58 3.20 -12.56
C ALA A 278 7.85 1.87 -12.83
N GLY A 279 7.07 1.34 -11.89
CA GLY A 279 6.39 0.04 -12.02
C GLY A 279 7.31 -1.18 -11.87
N LEU A 280 8.51 -0.99 -11.31
CA LEU A 280 9.55 -2.00 -11.12
C LEU A 280 9.68 -2.49 -9.66
N ALA A 281 8.74 -2.18 -8.78
CA ALA A 281 8.77 -2.63 -7.37
C ALA A 281 8.98 -4.16 -7.20
N HIS A 282 8.56 -4.96 -8.19
CA HIS A 282 8.70 -6.41 -8.18
C HIS A 282 10.13 -6.90 -8.47
N SER A 283 11.02 -6.07 -9.03
CA SER A 283 12.41 -6.43 -9.31
C SER A 283 13.28 -6.35 -8.05
N ILE A 284 12.99 -5.41 -7.15
CA ILE A 284 13.67 -5.26 -5.85
C ILE A 284 13.01 -6.10 -4.73
N ALA A 285 11.84 -6.67 -4.98
CA ALA A 285 11.18 -7.58 -4.05
C ALA A 285 11.56 -9.04 -4.36
N ALA A 286 11.78 -9.85 -3.33
CA ALA A 286 12.02 -11.28 -3.51
C ALA A 286 10.78 -11.92 -4.17
N SER A 287 11.00 -12.53 -5.33
CA SER A 287 9.93 -12.94 -6.25
C SER A 287 10.24 -14.28 -6.90
N GLY A 288 9.27 -14.84 -7.63
CA GLY A 288 9.45 -16.10 -8.34
C GLY A 288 10.52 -16.06 -9.43
N PHE A 289 10.84 -14.87 -9.95
CA PHE A 289 11.94 -14.68 -10.88
C PHE A 289 13.29 -15.09 -10.25
N HIS A 290 13.60 -14.57 -9.05
CA HIS A 290 14.80 -14.89 -8.29
C HIS A 290 14.91 -16.39 -7.98
N VAL A 291 13.79 -16.99 -7.53
CA VAL A 291 13.73 -18.44 -7.28
C VAL A 291 14.00 -19.24 -8.56
N SER A 292 13.42 -18.82 -9.69
CA SER A 292 13.64 -19.49 -10.98
C SER A 292 15.07 -19.34 -11.49
N LEU A 293 15.72 -18.20 -11.27
CA LEU A 293 17.12 -17.97 -11.61
C LEU A 293 18.03 -18.87 -10.79
N ILE A 294 17.87 -18.90 -9.47
CA ILE A 294 18.68 -19.74 -8.57
C ILE A 294 18.52 -21.21 -8.94
N LEU A 295 17.28 -21.67 -9.07
CA LEU A 295 17.02 -23.06 -9.43
C LEU A 295 17.55 -23.39 -10.83
N GLY A 296 17.42 -22.46 -11.79
CA GLY A 296 17.95 -22.60 -13.14
C GLY A 296 19.48 -22.72 -13.18
N LEU A 297 20.19 -21.87 -12.42
CA LEU A 297 21.65 -21.93 -12.29
C LEU A 297 22.09 -23.26 -11.67
N VAL A 298 21.48 -23.65 -10.55
CA VAL A 298 21.82 -24.90 -9.85
C VAL A 298 21.58 -26.11 -10.73
N LEU A 299 20.43 -26.19 -11.41
CA LEU A 299 20.12 -27.28 -12.34
C LEU A 299 21.01 -27.24 -13.59
N GLY A 300 21.41 -26.06 -14.05
CA GLY A 300 22.37 -25.88 -15.15
C GLY A 300 23.73 -26.47 -14.82
N PHE A 301 24.30 -26.11 -13.66
CA PHE A 301 25.59 -26.64 -13.20
C PHE A 301 25.52 -28.13 -12.84
N THR A 302 24.40 -28.59 -12.27
CA THR A 302 24.23 -30.00 -11.89
C THR A 302 23.73 -30.89 -13.03
N LYS A 303 23.56 -30.36 -14.24
CA LYS A 303 23.01 -31.07 -15.39
C LYS A 303 23.77 -32.35 -15.76
N ARG A 304 25.09 -32.37 -15.55
CA ARG A 304 25.98 -33.52 -15.82
C ARG A 304 25.96 -34.59 -14.72
N PHE A 305 25.38 -34.31 -13.55
CA PHE A 305 25.35 -35.22 -12.41
C PHE A 305 24.05 -36.04 -12.37
N THR A 306 23.98 -36.98 -11.43
CA THR A 306 22.78 -37.80 -11.22
C THR A 306 21.56 -36.94 -10.89
N ARG A 307 20.36 -37.42 -11.23
CA ARG A 307 19.10 -36.74 -10.90
C ARG A 307 18.89 -36.57 -9.39
N LYS A 308 19.44 -37.50 -8.59
CA LYS A 308 19.45 -37.42 -7.13
C LYS A 308 20.25 -36.19 -6.68
N THR A 309 21.43 -35.97 -7.27
CA THR A 309 22.24 -34.77 -7.02
C THR A 309 21.51 -33.50 -7.43
N GLN A 310 20.91 -33.46 -8.62
CA GLN A 310 20.12 -32.30 -9.07
C GLN A 310 18.97 -31.98 -8.11
N PHE A 311 18.26 -33.01 -7.65
CA PHE A 311 17.16 -32.86 -6.69
C PHE A 311 17.63 -32.33 -5.35
N ILE A 312 18.71 -32.90 -4.78
CA ILE A 312 19.27 -32.49 -3.49
C ILE A 312 19.81 -31.06 -3.56
N CYS A 313 20.64 -30.74 -4.55
CA CYS A 313 21.18 -29.39 -4.73
C CYS A 313 20.07 -28.37 -4.97
N GLY A 314 19.07 -28.72 -5.79
CA GLY A 314 17.89 -27.90 -6.01
C GLY A 314 17.14 -27.62 -4.71
N CYS A 315 16.81 -28.66 -3.93
CA CYS A 315 16.10 -28.49 -2.66
C CYS A 315 16.91 -27.65 -1.66
N LEU A 316 18.21 -27.92 -1.53
CA LEU A 316 19.09 -27.18 -0.64
C LEU A 316 19.14 -25.70 -1.03
N SER A 317 19.25 -25.39 -2.33
CA SER A 317 19.26 -24.00 -2.81
C SER A 317 17.96 -23.25 -2.49
N LEU A 318 16.80 -23.91 -2.59
CA LEU A 318 15.51 -23.31 -2.26
C LEU A 318 15.37 -23.07 -0.75
N ILE A 319 15.80 -24.01 0.08
CA ILE A 319 15.79 -23.86 1.55
C ILE A 319 16.72 -22.73 1.97
N LEU A 320 17.93 -22.69 1.42
CA LEU A 320 18.91 -21.64 1.69
C LEU A 320 18.34 -20.27 1.28
N PHE A 321 17.78 -20.16 0.08
CA PHE A 321 17.18 -18.92 -0.39
C PHE A 321 15.99 -18.48 0.47
N LEU A 322 15.13 -19.39 0.91
CA LEU A 322 14.01 -19.08 1.80
C LEU A 322 14.50 -18.59 3.18
N GLY A 323 15.55 -19.22 3.72
CA GLY A 323 16.22 -18.78 4.94
C GLY A 323 16.82 -17.38 4.81
N LEU A 324 17.46 -17.08 3.67
CA LEU A 324 18.10 -15.79 3.41
C LEU A 324 17.14 -14.64 3.06
N THR A 325 16.03 -14.91 2.39
CA THR A 325 15.06 -13.87 1.97
C THR A 325 13.88 -13.69 2.93
N GLY A 326 13.69 -14.68 3.81
CA GLY A 326 12.58 -14.75 4.75
C GLY A 326 11.32 -15.35 4.15
N PHE A 327 10.34 -15.60 5.03
CA PHE A 327 9.10 -16.32 4.72
C PHE A 327 8.02 -15.41 4.09
N GLN A 328 8.37 -14.70 3.03
CA GLN A 328 7.43 -13.87 2.29
C GLN A 328 6.50 -14.74 1.43
N PRO A 329 5.19 -14.40 1.30
CA PRO A 329 4.26 -15.24 0.56
C PRO A 329 4.62 -15.43 -0.92
N SER A 330 5.22 -14.41 -1.55
CA SER A 330 5.71 -14.48 -2.95
C SER A 330 6.81 -15.53 -3.12
N VAL A 331 7.79 -15.56 -2.20
CA VAL A 331 8.92 -16.49 -2.19
C VAL A 331 8.45 -17.89 -1.87
N LEU A 332 7.62 -18.04 -0.83
CA LEU A 332 7.05 -19.32 -0.44
C LEU A 332 6.27 -19.98 -1.58
N ARG A 333 5.44 -19.22 -2.30
CA ARG A 333 4.72 -19.70 -3.49
C ARG A 333 5.70 -20.23 -4.54
N ALA A 334 6.75 -19.46 -4.83
CA ALA A 334 7.74 -19.86 -5.82
C ALA A 334 8.56 -21.08 -5.37
N ALA A 335 8.90 -21.18 -4.09
CA ALA A 335 9.57 -22.34 -3.51
C ALA A 335 8.70 -23.60 -3.60
N ILE A 336 7.41 -23.55 -3.23
CA ILE A 336 6.47 -24.68 -3.36
C ILE A 336 6.39 -25.14 -4.82
N MET A 337 6.24 -24.22 -5.76
CA MET A 337 6.21 -24.56 -7.19
C MET A 337 7.56 -25.11 -7.68
N GLY A 338 8.67 -24.60 -7.15
CA GLY A 338 10.03 -25.09 -7.41
C GLY A 338 10.25 -26.52 -6.91
N PHE A 339 9.84 -26.83 -5.67
CA PHE A 339 9.85 -28.19 -5.13
C PHE A 339 8.97 -29.12 -5.97
N ALA A 340 7.78 -28.68 -6.38
CA ALA A 340 6.93 -29.46 -7.27
C ALA A 340 7.63 -29.74 -8.62
N ALA A 341 8.34 -28.77 -9.18
CA ALA A 341 9.12 -28.95 -10.40
C ALA A 341 10.26 -29.97 -10.21
N LEU A 342 11.01 -29.89 -9.09
CA LEU A 342 12.07 -30.84 -8.74
C LEU A 342 11.53 -32.27 -8.59
N ILE A 343 10.39 -32.44 -7.91
CA ILE A 343 9.69 -33.73 -7.81
C ILE A 343 9.29 -34.23 -9.20
N GLY A 344 8.79 -33.36 -10.07
CA GLY A 344 8.45 -33.69 -11.46
C GLY A 344 9.64 -34.21 -12.27
N ILE A 345 10.81 -33.59 -12.12
CA ILE A 345 12.07 -34.04 -12.73
C ILE A 345 12.46 -35.42 -12.20
N GLY A 346 12.39 -35.63 -10.87
CA GLY A 346 12.69 -36.90 -10.22
C GLY A 346 11.77 -38.04 -10.68
N LEU A 347 10.46 -37.78 -10.74
CA LEU A 347 9.43 -38.74 -11.14
C LEU A 347 9.24 -38.90 -12.65
N LYS A 348 9.99 -38.15 -13.47
CA LYS A 348 9.80 -38.09 -14.94
C LYS A 348 8.36 -37.69 -15.34
N ARG A 349 7.70 -36.84 -14.57
CA ARG A 349 6.31 -36.40 -14.81
C ARG A 349 6.23 -34.89 -15.06
N LYS A 350 5.43 -34.50 -16.04
CA LYS A 350 5.13 -33.08 -16.28
C LYS A 350 4.19 -32.56 -15.19
N VAL A 351 4.61 -31.49 -14.50
CA VAL A 351 3.79 -30.81 -13.49
C VAL A 351 2.78 -29.91 -14.19
N LYS A 352 1.50 -30.04 -13.83
CA LYS A 352 0.46 -29.12 -14.30
C LYS A 352 0.58 -27.79 -13.54
N GLN A 353 1.05 -26.75 -14.23
CA GLN A 353 1.37 -25.45 -13.62
C GLN A 353 0.17 -24.82 -12.87
N LEU A 354 -1.04 -24.81 -13.45
CA LEU A 354 -2.24 -24.30 -12.78
C LEU A 354 -2.63 -25.08 -11.52
N GLY A 355 -2.45 -26.40 -11.55
CA GLY A 355 -2.70 -27.26 -10.38
C GLY A 355 -1.70 -26.96 -9.27
N SER A 356 -0.41 -26.84 -9.62
CA SER A 356 0.65 -26.45 -8.69
C SER A 356 0.40 -25.08 -8.07
N LEU A 357 -0.01 -24.09 -8.85
CA LEU A 357 -0.36 -22.75 -8.35
C LEU A 357 -1.52 -22.80 -7.35
N THR A 358 -2.57 -23.56 -7.65
CA THR A 358 -3.77 -23.66 -6.80
C THR A 358 -3.50 -24.42 -5.50
N ILE A 359 -2.67 -25.46 -5.55
CA ILE A 359 -2.18 -26.19 -4.37
C ILE A 359 -1.30 -25.28 -3.52
N ALA A 360 -0.37 -24.53 -4.13
CA ALA A 360 0.48 -23.59 -3.42
C ALA A 360 -0.35 -22.51 -2.69
N ALA A 361 -1.37 -21.94 -3.35
CA ALA A 361 -2.29 -21.00 -2.70
C ALA A 361 -2.99 -21.63 -1.50
N THR A 362 -3.52 -22.85 -1.67
CA THR A 362 -4.24 -23.56 -0.60
C THR A 362 -3.35 -23.86 0.59
N ILE A 363 -2.13 -24.40 0.38
CA ILE A 363 -1.18 -24.71 1.46
C ILE A 363 -0.82 -23.44 2.23
N LEU A 364 -0.50 -22.35 1.54
CA LEU A 364 -0.12 -21.10 2.19
C LEU A 364 -1.27 -20.50 3.00
N LEU A 365 -2.49 -20.53 2.46
CA LEU A 365 -3.68 -20.01 3.12
C LEU A 365 -4.21 -20.93 4.23
N LEU A 366 -3.86 -22.22 4.23
CA LEU A 366 -4.09 -23.10 5.39
C LEU A 366 -3.14 -22.73 6.53
N VAL A 367 -1.88 -22.42 6.24
CA VAL A 367 -0.91 -21.99 7.27
C VAL A 367 -1.26 -20.61 7.83
N ASN A 368 -1.54 -19.64 6.97
CA ASN A 368 -1.95 -18.30 7.36
C ASN A 368 -3.06 -17.78 6.44
N PRO A 369 -4.33 -17.81 6.87
CA PRO A 369 -5.44 -17.37 6.04
C PRO A 369 -5.45 -15.86 5.79
N LEU A 370 -4.81 -15.05 6.65
CA LEU A 370 -4.76 -13.59 6.52
C LEU A 370 -3.96 -13.12 5.31
N TRP A 371 -3.09 -13.97 4.75
CA TRP A 371 -2.40 -13.68 3.50
C TRP A 371 -3.34 -13.50 2.30
N ILE A 372 -4.60 -13.92 2.40
CA ILE A 372 -5.60 -13.60 1.36
C ILE A 372 -5.79 -12.08 1.19
N TRP A 373 -5.54 -11.29 2.24
CA TRP A 373 -5.61 -9.84 2.25
C TRP A 373 -4.25 -9.15 2.02
N ASP A 374 -3.16 -9.91 1.93
CA ASP A 374 -1.83 -9.38 1.64
C ASP A 374 -1.70 -9.06 0.15
N LEU A 375 -1.40 -7.80 -0.17
CA LEU A 375 -1.25 -7.34 -1.56
C LEU A 375 -0.11 -8.07 -2.29
N GLY A 376 0.98 -8.39 -1.59
CA GLY A 376 2.10 -9.12 -2.15
C GLY A 376 1.71 -10.54 -2.57
N PHE A 377 0.91 -11.22 -1.75
CA PHE A 377 0.31 -12.52 -2.09
C PHE A 377 -0.61 -12.38 -3.32
N GLN A 378 -1.61 -11.49 -3.28
CA GLN A 378 -2.59 -11.32 -4.36
C GLN A 378 -1.92 -11.03 -5.70
N LEU A 379 -1.02 -10.04 -5.76
CA LEU A 379 -0.32 -9.65 -6.98
C LEU A 379 0.60 -10.77 -7.50
N SER A 380 1.28 -11.49 -6.60
CA SER A 380 2.15 -12.62 -6.93
C SER A 380 1.38 -13.77 -7.60
N PHE A 381 0.23 -14.15 -7.04
CA PHE A 381 -0.62 -15.21 -7.59
C PHE A 381 -1.30 -14.79 -8.89
N LEU A 382 -1.82 -13.55 -8.98
CA LEU A 382 -2.41 -13.01 -10.20
C LEU A 382 -1.41 -12.90 -11.35
N ALA A 383 -0.20 -12.39 -11.09
CA ALA A 383 0.86 -12.32 -12.09
C ALA A 383 1.18 -13.72 -12.62
N THR A 384 1.35 -14.70 -11.73
CA THR A 384 1.70 -16.07 -12.12
C THR A 384 0.58 -16.78 -12.87
N PHE A 385 -0.66 -16.57 -12.45
CA PHE A 385 -1.83 -17.03 -13.18
C PHE A 385 -1.83 -16.44 -14.60
N GLY A 386 -1.65 -15.12 -14.71
CA GLY A 386 -1.55 -14.40 -15.98
C GLY A 386 -0.44 -14.92 -16.88
N LEU A 387 0.74 -15.21 -16.32
CA LEU A 387 1.85 -15.81 -17.06
C LEU A 387 1.46 -17.18 -17.65
N ILE A 388 0.81 -18.04 -16.85
CA ILE A 388 0.43 -19.40 -17.29
C ILE A 388 -0.65 -19.35 -18.38
N VAL A 389 -1.63 -18.46 -18.27
CA VAL A 389 -2.81 -18.45 -19.15
C VAL A 389 -2.68 -17.54 -20.37
N THR A 390 -1.89 -16.47 -20.29
CA THR A 390 -1.86 -15.41 -21.31
C THR A 390 -0.57 -15.38 -22.12
N VAL A 391 0.60 -15.72 -21.55
CA VAL A 391 1.88 -15.72 -22.31
C VAL A 391 1.80 -16.57 -23.58
N PRO A 392 1.32 -17.84 -23.56
CA PRO A 392 1.25 -18.65 -24.77
C PRO A 392 0.39 -18.03 -25.88
N ALA A 393 -0.65 -17.28 -25.52
CA ALA A 393 -1.53 -16.61 -26.48
C ALA A 393 -0.86 -15.38 -27.10
N ILE A 394 -0.13 -14.58 -26.30
CA ILE A 394 0.61 -13.42 -26.78
C ILE A 394 1.78 -13.87 -27.66
N THR A 395 2.58 -14.83 -27.22
CA THR A 395 3.74 -15.33 -27.99
C THR A 395 3.32 -15.87 -29.35
N LYS A 396 2.16 -16.54 -29.45
CA LYS A 396 1.61 -16.99 -30.74
C LYS A 396 1.30 -15.84 -31.72
N ARG A 397 0.99 -14.65 -31.22
CA ARG A 397 0.76 -13.47 -32.07
C ARG A 397 2.06 -12.72 -32.40
N LEU A 398 3.11 -12.96 -31.62
CA LEU A 398 4.45 -12.40 -31.81
C LEU A 398 5.39 -13.38 -32.51
N LEU A 399 4.87 -14.38 -33.23
CA LEU A 399 5.70 -15.37 -33.95
C LEU A 399 6.58 -14.76 -35.05
N TRP A 400 6.27 -13.53 -35.48
CA TRP A 400 7.09 -12.76 -36.40
C TRP A 400 8.38 -12.21 -35.76
N LEU A 401 8.51 -12.28 -34.43
CA LEU A 401 9.71 -11.93 -33.68
C LEU A 401 10.47 -13.19 -33.21
N PRO A 402 11.80 -13.08 -32.99
CA PRO A 402 12.56 -14.13 -32.32
C PRO A 402 11.94 -14.53 -30.96
N PRO A 403 11.95 -15.82 -30.58
CA PRO A 403 11.32 -16.29 -29.34
C PRO A 403 11.77 -15.56 -28.08
N THR A 404 13.04 -15.14 -28.03
CA THR A 404 13.63 -14.37 -26.94
C THR A 404 12.96 -13.00 -26.80
N ILE A 405 12.89 -12.23 -27.89
CA ILE A 405 12.24 -10.91 -27.95
C ILE A 405 10.74 -11.03 -27.68
N ALA A 406 10.08 -12.02 -28.29
CA ALA A 406 8.67 -12.29 -28.04
C ALA A 406 8.39 -12.57 -26.56
N SER A 407 9.28 -13.27 -25.86
CA SER A 407 9.15 -13.53 -24.42
C SER A 407 9.37 -12.28 -23.56
N LEU A 408 10.32 -11.41 -23.93
CA LEU A 408 10.59 -10.13 -23.25
C LEU A 408 9.38 -9.20 -23.28
N ILE A 409 8.54 -9.27 -24.32
CA ILE A 409 7.29 -8.51 -24.43
C ILE A 409 6.13 -9.25 -23.76
N ALA A 410 5.98 -10.55 -24.05
CA ALA A 410 4.81 -11.33 -23.63
C ALA A 410 4.70 -11.47 -22.10
N VAL A 411 5.83 -11.64 -21.40
CA VAL A 411 5.87 -11.83 -19.94
C VAL A 411 5.36 -10.59 -19.18
N PRO A 412 5.95 -9.39 -19.32
CA PRO A 412 5.48 -8.20 -18.61
C PRO A 412 4.07 -7.80 -19.03
N LEU A 413 3.70 -7.97 -20.31
CA LEU A 413 2.34 -7.69 -20.78
C LEU A 413 1.32 -8.61 -20.11
N ALA A 414 1.58 -9.92 -20.07
CA ALA A 414 0.71 -10.89 -19.41
C ALA A 414 0.58 -10.63 -17.91
N ALA A 415 1.69 -10.34 -17.21
CA ALA A 415 1.65 -10.01 -15.79
C ALA A 415 0.83 -8.73 -15.53
N THR A 416 1.02 -7.68 -16.35
CA THR A 416 0.34 -6.39 -16.21
C THR A 416 -1.17 -6.54 -16.43
N ILE A 417 -1.62 -7.27 -17.45
CA ILE A 417 -3.06 -7.48 -17.73
C ILE A 417 -3.81 -8.01 -16.51
N TRP A 418 -3.21 -8.92 -15.74
CA TRP A 418 -3.86 -9.56 -14.59
C TRP A 418 -3.66 -8.82 -13.27
N THR A 419 -2.59 -8.03 -13.14
CA THR A 419 -2.28 -7.28 -11.90
C THR A 419 -2.81 -5.85 -11.93
N LEU A 420 -2.93 -5.23 -13.11
CA LEU A 420 -3.34 -3.85 -13.28
C LEU A 420 -4.72 -3.52 -12.67
N PRO A 421 -5.78 -4.35 -12.81
CA PRO A 421 -7.06 -4.04 -12.18
C PRO A 421 -6.96 -3.93 -10.66
N LEU A 422 -6.23 -4.85 -10.01
CA LEU A 422 -6.02 -4.79 -8.57
C LEU A 422 -5.10 -3.63 -8.17
N GLN A 423 -4.06 -3.33 -8.96
CA GLN A 423 -3.21 -2.16 -8.74
C GLN A 423 -4.01 -0.86 -8.81
N LEU A 424 -4.91 -0.71 -9.79
CA LEU A 424 -5.83 0.41 -9.91
C LEU A 424 -6.77 0.52 -8.71
N TYR A 425 -7.30 -0.60 -8.21
CA TYR A 425 -8.17 -0.60 -7.03
C TYR A 425 -7.44 -0.15 -5.76
N MET A 426 -6.17 -0.54 -5.59
CA MET A 426 -5.42 -0.28 -4.36
C MET A 426 -4.66 1.05 -4.38
N PHE A 427 -4.09 1.42 -5.53
CA PHE A 427 -3.19 2.57 -5.66
C PHE A 427 -3.77 3.69 -6.52
N SER A 428 -4.84 3.46 -7.30
CA SER A 428 -5.48 4.45 -8.19
C SER A 428 -4.55 5.09 -9.24
N VAL A 429 -3.37 4.51 -9.44
CA VAL A 429 -2.30 5.04 -10.29
C VAL A 429 -1.82 3.95 -11.25
N VAL A 430 -1.51 4.35 -12.47
CA VAL A 430 -0.88 3.51 -13.49
C VAL A 430 0.47 4.11 -13.88
N PRO A 431 1.57 3.33 -13.88
CA PRO A 431 2.84 3.75 -14.46
C PRO A 431 2.85 3.47 -15.97
N PRO A 432 2.61 4.45 -16.86
CA PRO A 432 2.36 4.17 -18.28
C PRO A 432 3.60 3.61 -18.99
N TYR A 433 4.79 4.05 -18.57
CA TYR A 433 6.06 3.57 -19.10
C TYR A 433 6.49 2.21 -18.54
N GLY A 434 5.77 1.65 -17.57
CA GLY A 434 6.20 0.44 -16.85
C GLY A 434 6.44 -0.76 -17.77
N ILE A 435 5.59 -0.99 -18.79
CA ILE A 435 5.76 -2.12 -19.72
C ILE A 435 7.01 -1.95 -20.58
N LEU A 436 7.18 -0.76 -21.18
CA LEU A 436 8.34 -0.44 -22.01
C LEU A 436 9.63 -0.55 -21.20
N LEU A 437 9.63 0.05 -20.01
CA LEU A 437 10.76 0.02 -19.11
C LEU A 437 11.12 -1.42 -18.72
N ASN A 438 10.13 -2.25 -18.36
CA ASN A 438 10.37 -3.67 -18.07
C ASN A 438 11.08 -4.39 -19.23
N ILE A 439 10.69 -4.14 -20.49
CA ILE A 439 11.34 -4.75 -21.66
C ILE A 439 12.82 -4.35 -21.74
N ILE A 440 13.11 -3.06 -21.51
CA ILE A 440 14.47 -2.50 -21.58
C ILE A 440 15.34 -3.00 -20.42
N VAL A 441 14.82 -2.98 -19.19
CA VAL A 441 15.63 -3.25 -17.99
C VAL A 441 15.69 -4.72 -17.58
N THR A 442 14.80 -5.58 -18.07
CA THR A 442 14.79 -7.02 -17.68
C THR A 442 16.13 -7.73 -17.93
N PRO A 443 16.83 -7.55 -19.07
CA PRO A 443 18.16 -8.13 -19.28
C PRO A 443 19.17 -7.64 -18.24
N LEU A 444 19.14 -6.35 -17.91
CA LEU A 444 20.02 -5.72 -16.94
C LEU A 444 19.75 -6.23 -15.52
N ILE A 445 18.47 -6.32 -15.14
CA ILE A 445 18.02 -6.94 -13.89
C ILE A 445 18.50 -8.39 -13.80
N SER A 446 18.37 -9.17 -14.88
CA SER A 446 18.82 -10.56 -14.91
C SER A 446 20.33 -10.67 -14.68
N LEU A 447 21.11 -9.82 -15.34
CA LEU A 447 22.56 -9.74 -15.17
C LEU A 447 22.95 -9.39 -13.72
N ILE A 448 22.32 -8.35 -13.16
CA ILE A 448 22.57 -7.89 -11.79
C ILE A 448 22.16 -8.96 -10.77
N CYS A 449 21.00 -9.61 -10.93
CA CYS A 449 20.56 -10.68 -10.04
C CYS A 449 21.51 -11.88 -10.08
N ILE A 450 21.90 -12.35 -11.26
CA ILE A 450 22.83 -13.49 -11.40
C ILE A 450 24.19 -13.13 -10.81
N GLY A 451 24.77 -12.00 -11.20
CA GLY A 451 26.05 -11.54 -10.68
C GLY A 451 26.01 -11.31 -9.17
N GLY A 452 24.90 -10.76 -8.66
CA GLY A 452 24.66 -10.54 -7.24
C GLY A 452 24.55 -11.85 -6.46
N ILE A 453 23.88 -12.88 -7.01
CA ILE A 453 23.83 -14.22 -6.41
C ILE A 453 25.24 -14.83 -6.36
N VAL A 454 26.01 -14.72 -7.45
CA VAL A 454 27.40 -15.23 -7.51
C VAL A 454 28.29 -14.51 -6.50
N SER A 455 28.20 -13.18 -6.42
CA SER A 455 28.87 -12.36 -5.41
C SER A 455 28.44 -12.77 -3.99
N ALA A 456 27.15 -13.02 -3.75
CA ALA A 456 26.65 -13.45 -2.44
C ALA A 456 27.22 -14.81 -2.02
N VAL A 457 27.26 -15.79 -2.93
CA VAL A 457 27.86 -17.11 -2.66
C VAL A 457 29.35 -16.97 -2.37
N ALA A 458 30.08 -16.17 -3.16
CA ALA A 458 31.49 -15.89 -2.91
C ALA A 458 31.72 -15.13 -1.59
N ALA A 459 30.81 -14.23 -1.20
CA ALA A 459 30.90 -13.49 0.05
C ALA A 459 30.80 -14.38 1.28
N LEU A 460 30.05 -15.49 1.18
CA LEU A 460 29.90 -16.46 2.28
C LEU A 460 31.18 -17.28 2.51
N THR A 461 31.97 -17.56 1.46
CA THR A 461 33.23 -18.31 1.57
C THR A 461 34.43 -17.40 1.79
N LEU A 462 34.55 -16.33 0.99
CA LEU A 462 35.62 -15.35 1.04
C LEU A 462 35.05 -13.93 0.82
N PRO A 463 34.78 -13.15 1.89
CA PRO A 463 34.13 -11.85 1.81
C PRO A 463 34.77 -10.86 0.82
N PHE A 464 36.09 -10.93 0.67
CA PHE A 464 36.85 -10.11 -0.28
C PHE A 464 36.50 -10.45 -1.74
N ALA A 465 36.45 -11.74 -2.10
CA ALA A 465 36.05 -12.16 -3.44
C ALA A 465 34.61 -11.75 -3.76
N GLY A 466 33.72 -11.84 -2.77
CA GLY A 466 32.35 -11.32 -2.89
C GLY A 466 32.30 -9.84 -3.26
N SER A 467 33.17 -9.01 -2.65
CA SER A 467 33.27 -7.57 -2.92
C SER A 467 33.84 -7.27 -4.31
N VAL A 468 34.85 -8.02 -4.75
CA VAL A 468 35.43 -7.90 -6.11
C VAL A 468 34.39 -8.21 -7.18
N LEU A 469 33.64 -9.29 -6.99
CA LEU A 469 32.57 -9.67 -7.91
C LEU A 469 31.41 -8.68 -7.88
N ALA A 470 31.10 -8.11 -6.71
CA ALA A 470 30.10 -7.06 -6.58
C ALA A 470 30.52 -5.78 -7.30
N SER A 471 31.79 -5.36 -7.23
CA SER A 471 32.24 -4.13 -7.90
C SER A 471 32.13 -4.20 -9.43
N ALA A 472 32.21 -5.40 -10.02
CA ALA A 472 31.96 -5.59 -11.45
C ALA A 472 30.51 -5.25 -11.85
N LEU A 473 29.59 -5.19 -10.89
CA LEU A 473 28.18 -4.81 -11.09
C LEU A 473 27.93 -3.31 -10.95
N HIS A 474 28.95 -2.48 -10.70
CA HIS A 474 28.77 -1.03 -10.55
C HIS A 474 28.11 -0.42 -11.79
N TYR A 475 28.76 -0.52 -12.96
CA TYR A 475 28.25 0.03 -14.21
C TYR A 475 26.85 -0.46 -14.62
N PRO A 476 26.51 -1.76 -14.57
CA PRO A 476 25.15 -2.18 -14.89
C PRO A 476 24.11 -1.69 -13.87
N THR A 477 24.48 -1.57 -12.59
CA THR A 477 23.55 -1.09 -11.55
C THR A 477 23.33 0.42 -11.65
N ASP A 478 24.38 1.19 -11.87
CA ASP A 478 24.32 2.64 -12.13
C ASP A 478 23.51 2.94 -13.40
N LEU A 479 23.75 2.19 -14.49
CA LEU A 479 22.95 2.29 -15.71
C LEU A 479 21.47 1.98 -15.45
N LEU A 480 21.16 0.97 -14.63
CA LEU A 480 19.78 0.65 -14.26
C LEU A 480 19.13 1.84 -13.54
N ILE A 481 19.81 2.42 -12.54
CA ILE A 481 19.31 3.56 -11.78
C ILE A 481 19.06 4.75 -12.72
N LYS A 482 20.01 5.11 -13.57
CA LYS A 482 19.89 6.22 -14.52
C LYS A 482 18.74 6.03 -15.51
N ILE A 483 18.53 4.81 -16.01
CA ILE A 483 17.37 4.50 -16.87
C ILE A 483 16.07 4.70 -16.08
N VAL A 484 15.99 4.18 -14.85
CA VAL A 484 14.80 4.33 -14.01
C VAL A 484 14.52 5.80 -13.68
N GLU A 485 15.55 6.58 -13.34
CA GLU A 485 15.45 8.03 -13.09
C GLU A 485 14.99 8.78 -14.34
N PHE A 486 15.57 8.47 -15.50
CA PHE A 486 15.18 9.08 -16.77
C PHE A 486 13.68 8.90 -17.04
N PHE A 487 13.17 7.67 -16.95
CA PHE A 487 11.75 7.39 -17.15
C PHE A 487 10.86 7.95 -16.03
N SER A 488 11.38 8.05 -14.81
CA SER A 488 10.66 8.67 -13.69
C SER A 488 10.59 10.19 -13.82
N ASN A 489 11.48 10.82 -14.56
CA ASN A 489 11.44 12.27 -14.80
C ASN A 489 10.64 12.65 -16.06
N LEU A 490 10.17 11.68 -16.85
CA LEU A 490 9.35 11.96 -18.02
C LEU A 490 7.95 12.45 -17.62
N PRO A 491 7.38 13.43 -18.36
CA PRO A 491 6.03 13.90 -18.08
C PRO A 491 5.02 12.77 -18.24
N GLY A 492 4.17 12.56 -17.23
CA GLY A 492 3.19 11.47 -17.25
C GLY A 492 3.75 10.10 -16.84
N ASN A 493 4.89 10.05 -16.14
CA ASN A 493 5.45 8.85 -15.50
C ASN A 493 4.45 8.06 -14.64
N SER A 494 3.49 8.76 -14.04
CA SER A 494 2.47 8.27 -13.13
C SER A 494 1.15 8.94 -13.48
N PHE A 495 0.17 8.15 -13.87
CA PHE A 495 -1.15 8.64 -14.24
C PHE A 495 -2.20 8.20 -13.21
N ALA A 496 -2.77 9.16 -12.49
CA ALA A 496 -3.86 8.95 -11.56
C ALA A 496 -5.18 8.75 -12.33
N VAL A 497 -5.78 7.56 -12.20
CA VAL A 497 -7.04 7.20 -12.85
C VAL A 497 -8.23 7.42 -11.93
N GLY A 498 -7.98 7.53 -10.63
CA GLY A 498 -9.00 7.62 -9.60
C GLY A 498 -9.39 6.25 -9.05
N LYS A 499 -10.10 6.27 -7.93
CA LYS A 499 -10.51 5.06 -7.20
C LYS A 499 -11.54 4.27 -8.01
N ILE A 500 -11.19 3.04 -8.38
CA ILE A 500 -12.18 2.10 -8.92
C ILE A 500 -12.93 1.40 -7.78
N THR A 501 -14.23 1.19 -7.99
CA THR A 501 -15.10 0.45 -7.08
C THR A 501 -14.86 -1.05 -7.16
N ILE A 502 -15.28 -1.78 -6.13
CA ILE A 502 -15.18 -3.25 -6.12
C ILE A 502 -16.01 -3.88 -7.25
N TRP A 503 -17.14 -3.28 -7.63
CA TRP A 503 -17.96 -3.76 -8.75
C TRP A 503 -17.26 -3.61 -10.09
N GLN A 504 -16.63 -2.45 -10.35
CA GLN A 504 -15.79 -2.26 -11.55
C GLN A 504 -14.66 -3.30 -11.60
N LEU A 505 -13.99 -3.54 -10.46
CA LEU A 505 -12.94 -4.55 -10.35
C LEU A 505 -13.46 -5.95 -10.71
N LEU A 506 -14.59 -6.37 -10.14
CA LEU A 506 -15.20 -7.68 -10.40
C LEU A 506 -15.63 -7.84 -11.85
N ILE A 507 -16.21 -6.80 -12.48
CA ILE A 507 -16.60 -6.83 -13.89
C ILE A 507 -15.37 -6.95 -14.79
N ILE A 508 -14.30 -6.19 -14.52
CA ILE A 508 -13.06 -6.26 -15.29
C ILE A 508 -12.44 -7.66 -15.21
N TYR A 509 -12.34 -8.25 -14.01
CA TYR A 509 -11.87 -9.63 -13.87
C TYR A 509 -12.81 -10.65 -14.54
N GLY A 510 -14.12 -10.42 -14.49
CA GLY A 510 -15.11 -11.22 -15.21
C GLY A 510 -14.90 -11.18 -16.72
N LEU A 511 -14.58 -10.02 -17.29
CA LEU A 511 -14.23 -9.85 -18.71
C LEU A 511 -12.91 -10.55 -19.04
N LEU A 512 -11.86 -10.36 -18.23
CA LEU A 512 -10.57 -11.05 -18.42
C LEU A 512 -10.75 -12.58 -18.41
N PHE A 513 -11.47 -13.11 -17.42
CA PHE A 513 -11.76 -14.54 -17.34
C PHE A 513 -12.62 -15.02 -18.53
N SER A 514 -13.58 -14.21 -18.97
CA SER A 514 -14.41 -14.52 -20.14
C SER A 514 -13.58 -14.57 -21.43
N THR A 515 -12.63 -13.64 -21.62
CA THR A 515 -11.69 -13.69 -22.75
C THR A 515 -10.78 -14.91 -22.71
N TRP A 516 -10.47 -15.43 -21.53
CA TRP A 516 -9.71 -16.67 -21.41
C TRP A 516 -10.55 -17.91 -21.77
N GLN A 517 -11.77 -18.04 -21.25
CA GLN A 517 -12.55 -19.27 -21.35
C GLN A 517 -13.49 -19.36 -22.55
N ILE A 518 -14.03 -18.23 -23.01
CA ILE A 518 -15.11 -18.20 -24.00
C ILE A 518 -14.54 -17.84 -25.38
N ARG A 519 -14.66 -18.75 -26.35
CA ARG A 519 -14.15 -18.57 -27.73
C ARG A 519 -14.68 -17.28 -28.41
N TRP A 520 -15.90 -16.86 -28.11
CA TRP A 520 -16.49 -15.63 -28.62
C TRP A 520 -15.71 -14.39 -28.17
N TRP A 521 -15.37 -14.32 -26.88
CA TRP A 521 -14.57 -13.23 -26.30
C TRP A 521 -13.10 -13.32 -26.69
N GLN A 522 -12.54 -14.52 -26.90
CA GLN A 522 -11.18 -14.67 -27.45
C GLN A 522 -11.03 -13.99 -28.82
N LYS A 523 -12.05 -14.11 -29.69
CA LYS A 523 -12.07 -13.43 -31.00
C LYS A 523 -12.30 -11.92 -30.87
N ARG A 524 -13.07 -11.48 -29.88
CA ARG A 524 -13.41 -10.06 -29.63
C ARG A 524 -12.67 -9.46 -28.43
N TRP A 525 -11.42 -9.86 -28.21
CA TRP A 525 -10.64 -9.42 -27.06
C TRP A 525 -10.45 -7.89 -27.00
N LEU A 526 -10.39 -7.22 -28.15
CA LEU A 526 -10.36 -5.75 -28.25
C LEU A 526 -11.63 -5.12 -27.64
N LEU A 527 -12.81 -5.70 -27.89
CA LEU A 527 -14.06 -5.21 -27.30
C LEU A 527 -14.04 -5.32 -25.77
N ALA A 528 -13.50 -6.43 -25.22
CA ALA A 528 -13.36 -6.59 -23.78
C ALA A 528 -12.43 -5.52 -23.17
N ILE A 529 -11.35 -5.19 -23.88
CA ILE A 529 -10.44 -4.10 -23.48
C ILE A 529 -11.17 -2.76 -23.53
N SER A 530 -11.87 -2.43 -24.63
CA SER A 530 -12.61 -1.18 -24.76
C SER A 530 -13.68 -1.01 -23.67
N ILE A 531 -14.40 -2.09 -23.33
CA ILE A 531 -15.37 -2.08 -22.22
C ILE A 531 -14.66 -1.85 -20.88
N SER A 532 -13.52 -2.51 -20.65
CA SER A 532 -12.75 -2.36 -19.41
C SER A 532 -12.22 -0.94 -19.24
N ILE A 533 -11.71 -0.33 -20.32
CA ILE A 533 -11.28 1.07 -20.35
C ILE A 533 -12.49 1.99 -20.09
N GLY A 534 -13.61 1.76 -20.78
CA GLY A 534 -14.83 2.54 -20.59
C GLY A 534 -15.35 2.50 -19.15
N LEU A 535 -15.35 1.32 -18.52
CA LEU A 535 -15.78 1.14 -17.12
C LEU A 535 -14.95 1.96 -16.12
N VAL A 536 -13.68 2.22 -16.44
CA VAL A 536 -12.76 2.97 -15.59
C VAL A 536 -12.84 4.47 -15.89
N PHE A 537 -12.72 4.85 -17.17
CA PHE A 537 -12.59 6.25 -17.56
C PHE A 537 -13.94 7.00 -17.66
N ILE A 538 -15.04 6.35 -18.03
CA ILE A 538 -16.34 7.05 -18.17
C ILE A 538 -16.80 7.63 -16.84
N PRO A 539 -16.82 6.86 -15.71
CA PRO A 539 -17.21 7.42 -14.42
C PRO A 539 -16.23 8.49 -13.92
N ALA A 540 -14.93 8.33 -14.19
CA ALA A 540 -13.91 9.32 -13.83
C ALA A 540 -14.14 10.65 -14.55
N LEU A 541 -14.38 10.61 -15.87
CA LEU A 541 -14.69 11.79 -16.68
C LEU A 541 -16.02 12.44 -16.28
N HIS A 542 -17.04 11.63 -16.01
CA HIS A 542 -18.33 12.12 -15.53
C HIS A 542 -18.20 12.84 -14.18
N SER A 543 -17.46 12.23 -13.23
CA SER A 543 -17.18 12.84 -11.94
C SER A 543 -16.37 14.12 -12.10
N ALA A 544 -15.34 14.11 -12.95
CA ALA A 544 -14.55 15.31 -13.21
C ALA A 544 -15.43 16.46 -13.70
N ASN A 545 -16.34 16.23 -14.65
CA ASN A 545 -17.13 17.33 -15.24
C ASN A 545 -18.27 17.84 -14.35
N ASN A 546 -18.83 17.00 -13.47
CA ASN A 546 -20.05 17.34 -12.72
C ASN A 546 -19.81 17.58 -11.22
N LEU A 547 -18.71 17.09 -10.66
CA LEU A 547 -18.46 17.19 -9.24
C LEU A 547 -18.04 18.61 -8.86
N PHE A 548 -18.74 19.15 -7.86
CA PHE A 548 -18.25 20.25 -7.06
C PHE A 548 -18.19 19.82 -5.60
N ARG A 549 -17.00 19.89 -5.00
CA ARG A 549 -16.77 19.45 -3.62
C ARG A 549 -15.63 20.23 -3.00
N VAL A 550 -15.80 20.64 -1.74
CA VAL A 550 -14.73 21.16 -0.91
C VAL A 550 -14.39 20.11 0.14
N THR A 551 -13.12 19.75 0.26
CA THR A 551 -12.64 18.78 1.27
C THR A 551 -11.59 19.45 2.14
N LEU A 552 -11.88 19.58 3.43
CA LEU A 552 -10.90 19.96 4.44
C LEU A 552 -10.26 18.67 4.97
N LEU A 553 -8.97 18.48 4.72
CA LEU A 553 -8.22 17.31 5.15
C LEU A 553 -7.82 17.45 6.63
N ALA A 554 -7.80 16.33 7.34
CA ALA A 554 -7.22 16.21 8.67
C ALA A 554 -5.70 16.23 8.56
N GLY A 555 -5.11 17.43 8.66
CA GLY A 555 -3.69 17.69 8.36
C GLY A 555 -2.95 18.48 9.45
N GLY A 556 -3.23 18.24 10.73
CA GLY A 556 -2.42 18.83 11.80
C GLY A 556 -2.81 20.27 12.17
N ARG A 557 -1.83 21.18 12.28
CA ARG A 557 -2.01 22.52 12.86
C ARG A 557 -2.52 23.57 11.86
N GLU A 558 -2.59 23.25 10.58
CA GLU A 558 -2.97 24.17 9.52
C GLU A 558 -4.15 23.60 8.71
N PRO A 559 -5.06 24.43 8.17
CA PRO A 559 -6.13 23.93 7.34
C PRO A 559 -5.59 23.61 5.96
N VAL A 560 -5.72 22.34 5.55
CA VAL A 560 -5.45 21.90 4.18
C VAL A 560 -6.78 21.70 3.46
N VAL A 561 -7.02 22.47 2.40
CA VAL A 561 -8.29 22.42 1.65
C VAL A 561 -8.04 22.02 0.22
N VAL A 562 -8.85 21.09 -0.28
CA VAL A 562 -8.94 20.77 -1.70
C VAL A 562 -10.32 21.14 -2.23
N ILE A 563 -10.36 22.02 -3.21
CA ILE A 563 -11.57 22.43 -3.93
C ILE A 563 -11.57 21.75 -5.29
N GLN A 564 -12.60 20.96 -5.55
CA GLN A 564 -12.86 20.32 -6.83
C GLN A 564 -14.02 21.07 -7.48
N ASP A 565 -13.80 21.67 -8.65
CA ASP A 565 -14.81 22.43 -9.39
C ASP A 565 -14.80 22.03 -10.87
N ARG A 566 -15.67 21.08 -11.24
CA ARG A 566 -15.87 20.65 -12.64
C ARG A 566 -14.56 20.33 -13.37
N GLY A 567 -13.68 19.61 -12.69
CA GLY A 567 -12.41 19.11 -13.23
C GLY A 567 -11.24 20.05 -12.95
N LYS A 568 -11.51 21.26 -12.45
CA LYS A 568 -10.51 22.17 -11.93
C LYS A 568 -10.22 21.90 -10.46
N ILE A 569 -8.94 21.96 -10.09
CA ILE A 569 -8.50 21.63 -8.73
C ILE A 569 -7.74 22.82 -8.14
N ALA A 570 -8.20 23.27 -6.97
CA ALA A 570 -7.45 24.19 -6.12
C ALA A 570 -7.01 23.48 -4.83
N VAL A 571 -5.74 23.65 -4.45
CA VAL A 571 -5.19 23.17 -3.17
C VAL A 571 -4.71 24.38 -2.38
N ILE A 572 -5.20 24.50 -1.15
CA ILE A 572 -4.84 25.57 -0.22
C ILE A 572 -4.07 24.92 0.93
N ASN A 573 -2.83 25.37 1.09
CA ASN A 573 -1.82 24.86 2.03
C ASN A 573 -1.41 23.41 1.81
N SER A 574 -0.22 23.08 2.33
CA SER A 574 0.36 21.74 2.24
C SER A 574 0.66 21.11 3.59
N ALA A 575 0.57 21.88 4.70
CA ALA A 575 1.02 21.48 6.03
C ALA A 575 2.45 20.92 5.97
N ASP A 576 2.79 19.79 6.61
CA ASP A 576 4.15 19.25 6.59
C ASP A 576 4.42 18.25 5.44
N GLU A 577 5.70 17.88 5.24
CA GLU A 577 6.14 16.87 4.25
C GLU A 577 5.36 15.55 4.37
N ALA A 578 5.06 15.10 5.59
CA ALA A 578 4.35 13.85 5.82
C ALA A 578 2.89 13.94 5.32
N ILE A 579 2.22 15.06 5.54
CA ILE A 579 0.87 15.32 5.06
C ILE A 579 0.87 15.47 3.54
N GLY A 580 1.83 16.20 2.97
CA GLY A 580 2.03 16.30 1.52
C GLY A 580 2.10 14.92 0.86
N ASN A 581 3.01 14.07 1.33
CA ASN A 581 3.31 12.78 0.73
C ASN A 581 2.27 11.68 1.03
N PHE A 582 1.73 11.63 2.25
CA PHE A 582 0.88 10.50 2.72
C PHE A 582 -0.61 10.83 2.84
N THR A 583 -0.98 12.10 2.72
CA THR A 583 -2.39 12.54 2.80
C THR A 583 -2.84 13.24 1.52
N ILE A 584 -2.16 14.32 1.11
CA ILE A 584 -2.60 15.15 -0.02
C ILE A 584 -2.42 14.40 -1.35
N VAL A 585 -1.21 13.91 -1.63
CA VAL A 585 -0.94 13.19 -2.89
C VAL A 585 -1.84 11.96 -3.05
N PRO A 586 -1.96 11.03 -2.08
CA PRO A 586 -2.84 9.88 -2.21
C PRO A 586 -4.31 10.27 -2.36
N PHE A 587 -4.77 11.30 -1.66
CA PHE A 587 -6.13 11.82 -1.81
C PHE A 587 -6.39 12.29 -3.25
N LEU A 588 -5.51 13.13 -3.80
CA LEU A 588 -5.62 13.64 -5.17
C LEU A 588 -5.57 12.50 -6.20
N GLN A 589 -4.68 11.53 -6.01
CA GLN A 589 -4.59 10.34 -6.86
C GLN A 589 -5.88 9.52 -6.84
N GLN A 590 -6.51 9.34 -5.68
CA GLN A 590 -7.81 8.67 -5.57
C GLN A 590 -8.95 9.43 -6.23
N GLN A 591 -8.85 10.75 -6.33
CA GLN A 591 -9.79 11.57 -7.09
C GLN A 591 -9.50 11.60 -8.60
N GLY A 592 -8.43 10.94 -9.07
CA GLY A 592 -8.03 10.95 -10.49
C GLY A 592 -7.42 12.28 -10.92
N VAL A 593 -6.89 13.05 -9.98
CA VAL A 593 -6.26 14.35 -10.24
C VAL A 593 -4.83 14.14 -10.68
N ASN A 594 -4.49 14.65 -11.86
CA ASN A 594 -3.14 14.61 -12.43
C ASN A 594 -2.49 16.00 -12.49
N ILE A 595 -3.30 17.07 -12.40
CA ILE A 595 -2.86 18.45 -12.51
C ILE A 595 -3.60 19.28 -11.45
N VAL A 596 -2.86 20.11 -10.73
CA VAL A 596 -3.42 21.13 -9.83
C VAL A 596 -3.47 22.44 -10.60
N ASP A 597 -4.66 23.00 -10.81
CA ASP A 597 -4.80 24.26 -11.53
C ASP A 597 -4.31 25.43 -10.67
N TRP A 598 -4.64 25.43 -9.37
CA TRP A 598 -4.25 26.48 -8.43
C TRP A 598 -3.71 25.88 -7.14
N ALA A 599 -2.42 26.09 -6.86
CA ALA A 599 -1.82 25.82 -5.57
C ALA A 599 -1.64 27.15 -4.84
N ILE A 600 -2.11 27.23 -3.60
CA ILE A 600 -2.13 28.46 -2.82
C ILE A 600 -1.44 28.19 -1.49
N ALA A 601 -0.23 28.71 -1.33
CA ALA A 601 0.53 28.65 -0.11
C ALA A 601 0.21 29.84 0.78
N THR A 602 -0.16 29.57 2.03
CA THR A 602 -0.32 30.60 3.06
C THR A 602 0.59 30.32 4.24
N ASP A 603 1.08 31.35 4.93
CA ASP A 603 2.03 31.20 6.04
C ASP A 603 1.29 31.12 7.38
N PHE A 604 0.66 29.96 7.65
CA PHE A 604 -0.07 29.74 8.91
C PHE A 604 0.82 29.23 10.03
N GLN A 605 1.98 28.64 9.72
CA GLN A 605 2.82 27.95 10.70
C GLN A 605 4.10 28.70 11.09
N ASN A 606 4.54 29.73 10.34
CA ASN A 606 5.74 30.54 10.66
C ASN A 606 6.99 29.72 11.05
N ASP A 607 7.05 28.43 10.70
CA ASP A 607 8.12 27.50 11.08
C ASP A 607 8.87 26.93 9.86
N GLY A 608 8.45 27.30 8.65
CA GLY A 608 9.06 26.93 7.38
C GLY A 608 8.74 25.53 6.91
N SER A 609 8.06 24.73 7.73
CA SER A 609 7.64 23.39 7.36
C SER A 609 6.50 23.49 6.33
N ASN A 610 6.74 22.95 5.14
CA ASN A 610 5.73 22.87 4.09
C ASN A 610 5.86 21.55 3.31
N GLY A 611 4.75 21.05 2.77
CA GLY A 611 4.69 19.82 1.98
C GLY A 611 4.60 20.05 0.46
N TRP A 612 5.02 21.22 -0.04
CA TRP A 612 4.79 21.59 -1.44
C TRP A 612 5.71 20.87 -2.43
N LEU A 613 6.98 20.64 -2.05
CA LEU A 613 7.94 19.94 -2.92
C LEU A 613 7.47 18.51 -3.19
N GLU A 614 6.95 17.81 -2.18
CA GLU A 614 6.42 16.45 -2.31
C GLU A 614 5.20 16.37 -3.24
N ILE A 615 4.42 17.45 -3.31
CA ILE A 615 3.27 17.57 -4.22
C ILE A 615 3.77 17.84 -5.63
N ILE A 616 4.67 18.80 -5.83
CA ILE A 616 5.17 19.24 -7.14
C ILE A 616 5.98 18.13 -7.84
N GLU A 617 6.72 17.33 -7.08
CA GLU A 617 7.46 16.19 -7.61
C GLU A 617 6.55 15.11 -8.22
N ARG A 618 5.28 15.06 -7.84
CA ARG A 618 4.34 14.01 -8.26
C ARG A 618 3.17 14.52 -9.09
N LEU A 619 2.85 15.80 -9.02
CA LEU A 619 1.72 16.42 -9.67
C LEU A 619 2.14 17.74 -10.31
N ALA A 620 1.76 17.92 -11.57
CA ALA A 620 2.00 19.19 -12.25
C ALA A 620 1.12 20.29 -11.65
N ILE A 621 1.71 21.46 -11.39
CA ILE A 621 1.00 22.65 -10.90
C ILE A 621 0.98 23.69 -12.02
N LYS A 622 -0.21 24.16 -12.42
CA LYS A 622 -0.34 25.21 -13.46
C LYS A 622 -0.03 26.59 -12.91
N THR A 623 -0.57 26.92 -11.75
CA THR A 623 -0.34 28.22 -11.11
C THR A 623 -0.14 28.02 -9.62
N PHE A 624 0.99 28.50 -9.13
CA PHE A 624 1.36 28.51 -7.72
C PHE A 624 1.32 29.95 -7.22
N TYR A 625 0.49 30.19 -6.21
CA TYR A 625 0.35 31.47 -5.53
C TYR A 625 1.02 31.42 -4.16
N ASP A 626 1.91 32.37 -3.91
CA ASP A 626 2.58 32.52 -2.62
C ASP A 626 2.14 33.83 -1.96
N PHE A 627 1.45 33.73 -0.83
CA PHE A 627 0.89 34.88 -0.09
C PHE A 627 1.84 35.50 0.94
N SER A 628 2.95 34.86 1.29
CA SER A 628 3.88 35.40 2.28
C SER A 628 5.30 34.92 1.99
N PRO A 629 6.07 35.67 1.18
CA PRO A 629 7.49 35.38 0.97
C PRO A 629 8.27 35.76 2.24
N ASN A 630 8.21 34.92 3.27
CA ASN A 630 9.00 35.11 4.47
C ASN A 630 10.49 34.93 4.12
N PRO A 631 11.36 35.95 4.34
CA PRO A 631 12.75 35.90 3.91
C PRO A 631 13.55 34.76 4.57
N ASN A 632 13.11 34.31 5.75
CA ASN A 632 13.73 33.16 6.44
C ASN A 632 13.60 31.85 5.66
N TYR A 633 12.64 31.76 4.73
CA TYR A 633 12.34 30.57 3.92
C TYR A 633 12.58 30.77 2.43
N ALA A 634 13.42 31.75 2.08
CA ALA A 634 13.75 32.07 0.68
C ALA A 634 14.37 30.89 -0.09
N LEU A 635 15.13 30.01 0.57
CA LEU A 635 15.71 28.83 -0.07
C LEU A 635 14.64 27.82 -0.51
N SER A 636 13.69 27.49 0.37
CA SER A 636 12.58 26.59 0.03
C SER A 636 11.66 27.21 -1.01
N GLN A 637 11.39 28.52 -0.95
CA GLN A 637 10.60 29.22 -1.96
C GLN A 637 11.28 29.19 -3.33
N LYS A 638 12.60 29.43 -3.39
CA LYS A 638 13.37 29.30 -4.64
C LYS A 638 13.33 27.88 -5.21
N ALA A 639 13.42 26.86 -4.34
CA ALA A 639 13.30 25.47 -4.77
C ALA A 639 11.90 25.18 -5.35
N ILE A 640 10.84 25.64 -4.68
CA ILE A 640 9.46 25.50 -5.16
C ILE A 640 9.28 26.24 -6.49
N GLN A 641 9.73 27.48 -6.58
CA GLN A 641 9.67 28.27 -7.81
C GLN A 641 10.37 27.57 -8.96
N ALA A 642 11.59 27.06 -8.75
CA ALA A 642 12.36 26.36 -9.76
C ALA A 642 11.63 25.09 -10.25
N GLN A 643 11.09 24.27 -9.35
CA GLN A 643 10.35 23.06 -9.72
C GLN A 643 9.03 23.37 -10.44
N VAL A 644 8.28 24.38 -9.99
CA VAL A 644 7.04 24.81 -10.67
C VAL A 644 7.36 25.26 -12.10
N GLN A 645 8.41 26.05 -12.29
CA GLN A 645 8.83 26.52 -13.61
C GLN A 645 9.37 25.37 -14.50
N GLN A 646 10.09 24.42 -13.93
CA GLN A 646 10.53 23.20 -14.63
C GLN A 646 9.33 22.39 -15.14
N GLY A 647 8.24 22.34 -14.36
CA GLY A 647 6.95 21.77 -14.75
C GLY A 647 6.14 22.61 -15.72
N LYS A 648 6.68 23.73 -16.24
CA LYS A 648 5.99 24.73 -17.08
C LYS A 648 4.81 25.43 -16.38
N GLY A 649 4.80 25.44 -15.05
CA GLY A 649 3.85 26.17 -14.23
C GLY A 649 4.25 27.64 -14.04
N ILE A 650 3.29 28.44 -13.60
CA ILE A 650 3.45 29.87 -13.31
C ILE A 650 3.59 30.03 -11.79
N TYR A 651 4.67 30.65 -11.35
CA TYR A 651 4.86 31.06 -9.94
C TYR A 651 4.53 32.54 -9.80
N GLN A 652 3.58 32.88 -8.93
CA GLN A 652 3.16 34.25 -8.69
C GLN A 652 3.15 34.58 -7.19
N VAL A 653 3.88 35.62 -6.82
CA VAL A 653 3.82 36.20 -5.48
C VAL A 653 2.64 37.16 -5.42
N LEU A 654 1.82 37.05 -4.38
CA LEU A 654 0.63 37.88 -4.21
C LEU A 654 0.85 38.96 -3.16
N SER A 655 0.36 40.16 -3.46
CA SER A 655 0.34 41.29 -2.54
C SER A 655 -0.94 41.31 -1.70
N LEU A 656 -0.88 41.93 -0.53
CA LEU A 656 -1.98 42.05 0.42
C LEU A 656 -3.25 42.61 -0.25
N GLY A 657 -4.40 41.97 0.00
CA GLY A 657 -5.68 42.39 -0.55
C GLY A 657 -5.94 41.95 -1.99
N GLN A 658 -4.95 41.39 -2.70
CA GLN A 658 -5.19 40.75 -3.99
C GLN A 658 -6.07 39.51 -3.82
N THR A 659 -7.02 39.35 -4.74
CA THR A 659 -7.94 38.22 -4.77
C THR A 659 -7.46 37.19 -5.77
N VAL A 660 -7.44 35.92 -5.36
CA VAL A 660 -7.22 34.77 -6.26
C VAL A 660 -8.56 34.22 -6.68
N ASN A 661 -8.79 34.18 -7.98
CA ASN A 661 -9.97 33.55 -8.57
C ASN A 661 -9.63 32.12 -8.97
N ALA A 662 -10.03 31.15 -8.15
CA ALA A 662 -9.85 29.73 -8.37
C ALA A 662 -11.20 29.08 -8.73
N GLY A 663 -11.64 29.27 -9.98
CA GLY A 663 -12.95 28.79 -10.44
C GLY A 663 -14.11 29.46 -9.69
N SER A 664 -14.96 28.67 -9.05
CA SER A 664 -16.08 29.14 -8.22
C SER A 664 -15.67 29.66 -6.83
N ALA A 665 -14.37 29.66 -6.51
CA ALA A 665 -13.84 30.15 -5.25
C ALA A 665 -13.03 31.44 -5.45
N VAL A 666 -13.38 32.47 -4.68
CA VAL A 666 -12.61 33.72 -4.59
C VAL A 666 -11.92 33.74 -3.24
N ILE A 667 -10.59 33.81 -3.23
CA ILE A 667 -9.77 33.72 -2.04
C ILE A 667 -9.07 35.06 -1.83
N ARG A 668 -9.18 35.62 -0.64
CA ARG A 668 -8.59 36.90 -0.27
C ARG A 668 -7.82 36.76 1.03
N LEU A 669 -6.56 37.21 1.02
CA LEU A 669 -5.78 37.39 2.25
C LEU A 669 -6.21 38.69 2.91
N VAL A 670 -6.65 38.60 4.17
CA VAL A 670 -7.22 39.75 4.90
C VAL A 670 -6.12 40.58 5.56
N ASN A 671 -5.03 39.95 6.01
CA ASN A 671 -3.95 40.60 6.75
C ASN A 671 -2.60 39.91 6.46
N ASN A 672 -1.49 40.66 6.39
CA ASN A 672 -0.12 40.13 6.22
C ASN A 672 0.53 39.71 7.54
N GLN A 673 0.07 40.24 8.67
CA GLN A 673 0.63 39.94 10.00
C GLN A 673 -0.13 38.84 10.73
N LEU A 674 -1.38 38.59 10.34
CA LEU A 674 -2.24 37.58 10.95
C LEU A 674 -2.63 36.54 9.89
N PRO A 675 -2.49 35.23 10.16
CA PRO A 675 -2.87 34.15 9.23
C PRO A 675 -4.40 34.07 9.07
N ILE A 676 -4.99 35.00 8.32
CA ILE A 676 -6.43 35.10 8.12
C ILE A 676 -6.75 35.08 6.62
N ILE A 677 -7.47 34.03 6.22
CA ILE A 677 -7.95 33.86 4.85
C ILE A 677 -9.46 33.97 4.86
N GLN A 678 -9.98 34.82 3.98
CA GLN A 678 -11.39 34.85 3.65
C GLN A 678 -11.60 34.19 2.29
N MET A 679 -12.57 33.30 2.20
CA MET A 679 -12.93 32.65 0.94
C MET A 679 -14.43 32.79 0.70
N GLN A 680 -14.79 33.20 -0.50
CA GLN A 680 -16.16 33.15 -0.98
C GLN A 680 -16.25 31.97 -1.96
N ILE A 681 -16.91 30.90 -1.54
CA ILE A 681 -17.08 29.69 -2.32
C ILE A 681 -18.54 29.60 -2.72
N ARG A 682 -18.85 29.93 -3.98
CA ARG A 682 -20.24 30.14 -4.44
C ARG A 682 -21.00 31.11 -3.53
N ASN A 683 -22.07 30.67 -2.88
CA ASN A 683 -22.90 31.48 -1.99
C ASN A 683 -22.50 31.36 -0.51
N GLN A 684 -21.38 30.68 -0.21
CA GLN A 684 -20.90 30.50 1.15
C GLN A 684 -19.66 31.33 1.45
N SER A 685 -19.67 31.95 2.63
CA SER A 685 -18.52 32.69 3.17
C SER A 685 -17.77 31.86 4.21
N TRP A 686 -16.49 31.63 3.95
CA TRP A 686 -15.59 30.86 4.77
C TRP A 686 -14.51 31.79 5.34
N LEU A 687 -14.21 31.65 6.63
CA LEU A 687 -13.15 32.41 7.30
C LEU A 687 -12.24 31.44 8.04
N PHE A 688 -10.97 31.46 7.67
CA PHE A 688 -9.94 30.66 8.32
C PHE A 688 -9.07 31.58 9.16
N VAL A 689 -8.95 31.24 10.43
CA VAL A 689 -8.16 31.97 11.41
C VAL A 689 -7.08 31.05 11.96
N GLY A 690 -5.82 31.35 11.64
CA GLY A 690 -4.66 30.58 12.08
C GLY A 690 -4.38 30.73 13.58
N ASN A 691 -3.16 30.39 13.98
CA ASN A 691 -2.76 30.52 15.37
C ASN A 691 -2.47 31.99 15.69
N LEU A 692 -3.29 32.58 16.58
CA LEU A 692 -3.15 33.97 17.01
C LEU A 692 -2.71 34.01 18.46
N ASN A 693 -1.80 34.93 18.80
CA ASN A 693 -1.51 35.23 20.19
C ASN A 693 -2.73 35.88 20.87
N PRO A 694 -2.92 35.74 22.20
CA PRO A 694 -4.08 36.30 22.89
C PRO A 694 -4.31 37.80 22.63
N ASN A 695 -3.24 38.58 22.51
CA ASN A 695 -3.31 40.01 22.19
C ASN A 695 -3.85 40.25 20.77
N GLN A 696 -3.33 39.53 19.78
CA GLN A 696 -3.79 39.59 18.39
C GLN A 696 -5.24 39.10 18.23
N LEU A 697 -5.63 38.09 19.01
CA LEU A 697 -7.01 37.59 19.03
C LEU A 697 -7.97 38.65 19.59
N ASN A 698 -7.58 39.36 20.64
CA ASN A 698 -8.36 40.46 21.21
C ASN A 698 -8.48 41.66 20.25
N GLU A 699 -7.42 42.01 19.54
CA GLU A 699 -7.45 43.03 18.49
C GLU A 699 -8.39 42.63 17.35
N LEU A 700 -8.36 41.36 16.94
CA LEU A 700 -9.26 40.83 15.94
C LEU A 700 -10.71 40.96 16.40
N ILE A 701 -11.05 40.47 17.60
CA ILE A 701 -12.42 40.53 18.13
C ILE A 701 -12.96 41.97 18.23
N LYS A 702 -12.09 42.94 18.51
CA LYS A 702 -12.47 44.36 18.61
C LYS A 702 -12.66 45.04 17.26
N ASN A 703 -12.23 44.44 16.15
CA ASN A 703 -12.33 45.06 14.83
C ASN A 703 -13.77 44.96 14.27
N PRO A 704 -14.48 46.09 14.11
CA PRO A 704 -15.88 46.10 13.67
C PRO A 704 -16.08 45.67 12.21
N SER A 705 -15.02 45.61 11.42
CA SER A 705 -15.07 45.27 9.98
C SER A 705 -14.91 43.77 9.69
N LEU A 706 -14.91 42.89 10.70
CA LEU A 706 -14.83 41.45 10.47
C LEU A 706 -16.10 40.90 9.80
N PRO A 707 -15.98 40.20 8.67
CA PRO A 707 -17.10 39.54 8.04
C PRO A 707 -17.62 38.41 8.94
N ARG A 708 -18.94 38.28 9.06
CA ARG A 708 -19.58 37.13 9.72
C ARG A 708 -19.56 35.92 8.78
N PRO A 709 -18.73 34.90 9.03
CA PRO A 709 -18.65 33.76 8.12
C PRO A 709 -19.80 32.79 8.38
N GLN A 710 -20.17 32.04 7.35
CA GLN A 710 -21.03 30.86 7.54
C GLN A 710 -20.21 29.69 8.08
N VAL A 711 -18.94 29.59 7.65
CA VAL A 711 -18.02 28.51 8.01
C VAL A 711 -16.76 29.11 8.62
N LEU A 712 -16.48 28.77 9.87
CA LEU A 712 -15.28 29.20 10.58
C LEU A 712 -14.32 28.02 10.76
N TRP A 713 -13.07 28.17 10.35
CA TRP A 713 -11.99 27.29 10.79
C TRP A 713 -11.07 28.04 11.74
N CYS A 714 -10.72 27.45 12.88
CA CYS A 714 -9.72 28.02 13.79
C CYS A 714 -9.05 26.96 14.67
N GLN A 715 -7.98 27.36 15.36
CA GLN A 715 -7.37 26.52 16.39
C GLN A 715 -8.37 26.24 17.52
N SER A 716 -8.28 25.03 18.09
CA SER A 716 -9.20 24.58 19.15
C SER A 716 -9.25 25.55 20.33
N LYS A 717 -8.12 26.18 20.69
CA LYS A 717 -8.04 27.15 21.80
C LYS A 717 -8.84 28.42 21.54
N SER A 718 -8.95 28.85 20.28
CA SER A 718 -9.59 30.11 19.87
C SER A 718 -11.09 29.97 19.61
N LEU A 719 -11.62 28.74 19.56
CA LEU A 719 -13.04 28.48 19.32
C LEU A 719 -13.95 29.22 20.29
N LYS A 720 -13.60 29.18 21.59
CA LYS A 720 -14.43 29.74 22.66
C LYS A 720 -14.59 31.26 22.56
N ASP A 721 -13.60 31.94 22.00
CA ASP A 721 -13.58 33.40 21.89
C ASP A 721 -14.21 33.85 20.56
N LEU A 722 -13.97 33.12 19.46
CA LEU A 722 -14.42 33.50 18.12
C LEU A 722 -15.87 33.11 17.82
N VAL A 723 -16.33 31.95 18.29
CA VAL A 723 -17.69 31.45 17.98
C VAL A 723 -18.79 32.39 18.51
N PRO A 724 -18.74 32.89 19.76
CA PRO A 724 -19.77 33.80 20.27
C PRO A 724 -19.85 35.14 19.53
N VAL A 725 -18.70 35.63 19.04
CA VAL A 725 -18.57 36.93 18.37
C VAL A 725 -19.00 36.84 16.90
N LEU A 726 -18.49 35.84 16.18
CA LEU A 726 -18.71 35.70 14.74
C LEU A 726 -20.02 34.96 14.40
N LYS A 727 -20.57 34.18 15.35
CA LYS A 727 -21.80 33.39 15.22
C LYS A 727 -21.89 32.59 13.90
N PRO A 728 -20.90 31.74 13.58
CA PRO A 728 -20.92 30.94 12.35
C PRO A 728 -22.01 29.86 12.40
N GLN A 729 -22.42 29.34 11.25
CA GLN A 729 -23.31 28.17 11.18
C GLN A 729 -22.53 26.88 11.50
N VAL A 730 -21.30 26.78 11.00
CA VAL A 730 -20.41 25.65 11.17
C VAL A 730 -19.05 26.14 11.67
N ALA A 731 -18.50 25.49 12.69
CA ALA A 731 -17.15 25.74 13.17
C ALA A 731 -16.33 24.43 13.13
N ILE A 732 -15.13 24.53 12.57
CA ILE A 732 -14.22 23.40 12.36
C ILE A 732 -12.88 23.68 13.05
N ALA A 733 -12.34 22.69 13.74
CA ALA A 733 -11.05 22.78 14.41
C ALA A 733 -10.24 21.49 14.33
N PRO A 734 -8.92 21.52 14.54
CA PRO A 734 -8.10 20.31 14.41
C PRO A 734 -8.24 19.32 15.57
N ASN A 735 -8.41 19.78 16.81
CA ASN A 735 -8.38 18.93 18.00
C ASN A 735 -9.65 19.07 18.86
N ALA A 736 -10.20 17.96 19.33
CA ALA A 736 -11.38 17.92 20.20
C ALA A 736 -11.07 18.14 21.69
N LYS A 737 -9.78 18.17 22.09
CA LYS A 737 -9.37 18.39 23.49
C LYS A 737 -9.60 19.86 23.90
N LEU A 738 -10.80 20.12 24.42
CA LEU A 738 -11.22 21.39 25.00
C LEU A 738 -11.45 21.22 26.51
N GLU A 739 -11.33 22.30 27.27
CA GLU A 739 -11.70 22.28 28.68
C GLU A 739 -13.23 22.09 28.83
N PRO A 740 -13.72 21.39 29.86
CA PRO A 740 -15.16 21.16 30.06
C PRO A 740 -15.99 22.46 30.09
N LYS A 741 -15.39 23.54 30.60
CA LYS A 741 -16.02 24.88 30.63
C LYS A 741 -16.22 25.43 29.22
N ASP A 742 -15.24 25.28 28.33
CA ASP A 742 -15.30 25.77 26.95
C ASP A 742 -16.37 25.02 26.13
N ILE A 743 -16.53 23.71 26.36
CA ILE A 743 -17.56 22.89 25.71
C ILE A 743 -18.98 23.39 26.07
N SER A 744 -19.19 23.78 27.32
CA SER A 744 -20.49 24.28 27.77
C SER A 744 -20.89 25.61 27.11
N VAL A 745 -19.92 26.50 26.85
CA VAL A 745 -20.14 27.75 26.12
C VAL A 745 -20.50 27.48 24.67
N LEU A 746 -19.75 26.57 24.02
CA LEU A 746 -19.97 26.21 22.63
C LEU A 746 -21.32 25.50 22.41
N ASN A 747 -21.74 24.61 23.31
CA ASN A 747 -23.04 23.93 23.22
C ASN A 747 -24.24 24.90 23.28
N ARG A 748 -24.10 26.05 23.95
CA ARG A 748 -25.16 27.08 24.00
C ARG A 748 -25.32 27.84 22.67
N SER A 749 -24.32 27.80 21.79
CA SER A 749 -24.28 28.61 20.57
C SER A 749 -25.05 28.03 19.36
N LYS A 750 -25.64 26.83 19.47
CA LYS A 750 -26.35 26.10 18.38
C LYS A 750 -25.52 25.92 17.09
N VAL A 751 -24.19 26.05 17.16
CA VAL A 751 -23.27 25.89 16.02
C VAL A 751 -22.95 24.42 15.80
N GLN A 752 -22.87 23.99 14.54
CA GLN A 752 -22.40 22.63 14.21
C GLN A 752 -20.87 22.58 14.33
N LEU A 753 -20.36 21.75 15.24
CA LEU A 753 -18.94 21.63 15.54
C LEU A 753 -18.34 20.37 14.92
N PHE A 754 -17.24 20.53 14.19
CA PHE A 754 -16.44 19.43 13.66
C PHE A 754 -14.99 19.50 14.14
N PHE A 755 -14.41 18.34 14.44
CA PHE A 755 -13.00 18.23 14.82
C PHE A 755 -12.27 17.29 13.88
N THR A 756 -11.37 17.78 13.03
CA THR A 756 -10.73 16.92 12.00
C THR A 756 -9.89 15.79 12.60
N GLY A 757 -9.33 15.97 13.80
CA GLY A 757 -8.62 14.94 14.54
C GLY A 757 -9.50 13.83 15.14
N ARG A 758 -10.82 14.02 15.22
CA ARG A 758 -11.80 13.02 15.70
C ARG A 758 -12.69 12.52 14.56
N ASP A 759 -13.23 13.45 13.79
CA ASP A 759 -14.24 13.24 12.75
C ASP A 759 -13.59 12.94 11.37
N GLY A 760 -12.28 13.15 11.25
CA GLY A 760 -11.51 12.98 10.01
C GLY A 760 -11.66 14.15 9.05
N ALA A 761 -11.41 13.91 7.77
CA ALA A 761 -11.65 14.88 6.72
C ALA A 761 -13.13 15.30 6.70
N ILE A 762 -13.37 16.59 6.50
CA ILE A 762 -14.71 17.16 6.41
C ILE A 762 -14.98 17.56 4.96
N GLN A 763 -16.07 17.04 4.39
CA GLN A 763 -16.48 17.29 3.02
C GLN A 763 -17.71 18.18 3.00
N TRP A 764 -17.72 19.16 2.12
CA TRP A 764 -18.89 20.00 1.84
C TRP A 764 -19.28 19.89 0.37
N THR A 765 -20.57 19.68 0.14
CA THR A 765 -21.19 19.78 -1.18
C THR A 765 -22.45 20.65 -1.11
N PRO A 766 -22.85 21.32 -2.21
CA PRO A 766 -24.04 22.17 -2.24
C PRO A 766 -25.34 21.44 -1.90
N GLN A 767 -25.39 20.11 -2.13
CA GLN A 767 -26.59 19.29 -1.99
C GLN A 767 -26.69 18.58 -0.64
N ARG A 768 -25.56 18.12 -0.07
CA ARG A 768 -25.54 17.27 1.15
C ARG A 768 -25.01 17.96 2.41
N GLN A 769 -24.76 19.27 2.37
CA GLN A 769 -24.14 20.02 3.46
C GLN A 769 -22.79 19.40 3.90
N PHE A 770 -22.42 19.49 5.18
CA PHE A 770 -21.14 19.04 5.74
C PHE A 770 -21.19 17.58 6.21
N GLU A 771 -20.30 16.73 5.70
CA GLU A 771 -20.16 15.32 6.04
C GLU A 771 -18.76 15.01 6.59
N ALA A 772 -18.68 14.18 7.64
CA ALA A 772 -17.43 13.73 8.24
C ALA A 772 -17.03 12.35 7.72
N PHE A 773 -15.74 12.17 7.41
CA PHE A 773 -15.21 10.92 6.84
C PHE A 773 -15.36 9.71 7.78
N VAL A 774 -14.97 9.85 9.05
CA VAL A 774 -14.94 8.72 10.01
C VAL A 774 -16.34 8.16 10.25
N ARG A 775 -17.34 9.06 10.35
CA ARG A 775 -18.75 8.68 10.53
C ARG A 775 -19.29 7.84 9.37
N ASN A 776 -18.92 8.20 8.14
CA ASN A 776 -19.32 7.46 6.94
C ASN A 776 -18.61 6.10 6.84
N THR A 777 -17.36 5.98 7.32
CA THR A 777 -16.68 4.67 7.32
C THR A 777 -17.30 3.69 8.30
N GLU A 778 -17.73 4.12 9.50
CA GLU A 778 -18.43 3.28 10.47
C GLU A 778 -19.79 2.80 9.93
N ASP A 779 -20.54 3.71 9.28
CA ASP A 779 -21.81 3.38 8.63
C ASP A 779 -21.62 2.45 7.42
N ILE A 780 -20.63 2.67 6.54
CA ILE A 780 -20.37 1.79 5.38
C ILE A 780 -19.88 0.41 5.83
N THR A 781 -19.10 0.29 6.92
CA THR A 781 -18.72 -1.03 7.48
C THR A 781 -19.91 -1.79 8.07
N SER A 782 -21.02 -1.12 8.39
CA SER A 782 -22.26 -1.77 8.81
C SER A 782 -23.10 -2.29 7.63
N PHE A 783 -22.79 -1.85 6.39
CA PHE A 783 -23.52 -2.20 5.16
C PHE A 783 -22.74 -3.08 4.16
N LEU A 784 -21.46 -3.39 4.41
CA LEU A 784 -20.63 -4.33 3.64
C LEU A 784 -20.44 -5.65 4.40
#